data_AF-A0AA90TU63-F1
#
_entry.id   AF-A0AA90TU63-F1
#
_cell.length_a   1.000
_cell.length_b   1.000
_cell.length_c   1.000
_cell.angle_alpha   90.00
_cell.angle_beta   90.00
_cell.angle_gamma   90.00
#
_symmetry.space_group_name_H-M   'P 1'
#
loop_
_entity.id
_entity.type
_entity.pdbx_description
1 polymer ?
#
loop_
_entity_poly.entity_id
_entity_poly.type
_entity_poly.pdbx_seq_one_letter_code
_entity_poly.pdbx_strand_id
1 'polypeptide(L)'
;MMNSNFQKKQIAVLVAGACLLMANASAIGNPCPAPSGGIITVDNITIDNTCTIGAGESLDVTATGVITVPLANTPNNGVQLATGVSAGSITNAGTINPVTVAINIEGTLTGGITNTGIIASTGPGGGVTEEGIRLNGATVTGAISNGPAGVISAVNGAAINIINSTLQGGITNAVGGDIRAAGGFAALSISGSQIGASIVNQGHIGHPPGQNGLGITLASVTLTGDILNSGTINTQGGSAVLSLIASTVSGKISNSGALVSSSSSVLTVQGNSTVGQIENTASGTINGDELGIYGNNSTITNGIVNAGTINAINAIALQLTTISGGGIVNDTGAATHGERGIDLNSSQITGDIVNRGLLDGAEGGMHVHNGTTITGNISNAGTIATDTGSGIFFNNAQISGDIVNSGTIGAADANGIFLLGGATAGHISNTASGVINSSEGTAININGIGGVSKAKGIVNSGALNGANGVYVNTGAIILTDGIVNQAGATIASEYSGIAVVNAQVHGGITNDGTISGTNTGIAITGTSVLDGGILNSATGTISGTKALNLTNSGSAFTVTNRGSLTGQVVLGINTLNILGSTASVTGTVTGGTGSVVNIGTGALNTGSMTAGGNFAGLSQMNIGAGSTLRSSSALTIGATTMSNSGILSVAAGHTVSLTGDYVQAAGGMFRSGLTNATTYGKLNVTGNVNLAASSKIDVDVSGAPVLANGAVLADVIKASGTLTTAATIPVTDNSFLFNLTGVKNGKSINLVIASATPTPTPVPTPTPVPTPVPTPEPTPVPTPVPTPVPVPTPVPTPVPTPVPTPVPTPVPTPVPVPTPVPTPVPVPVPTPVPVPTPVPVPTPVPVPTPVPVPTPVPTPPLPPIVPPPANTAISAIVATGNSSGGGAARVFDTLIANSTGGDMGQVITALGKLSTANEVSDAVGQSLPLAAGGTAAALARTMNLTDRVVQARIESNRGLSAGDGYGGDRAMWAKPFGAWGRQSERNGAPGYEADSGGLIVGADGVLSSADRVGFAVTYARTSLDGTGVSAQTADIDLLQLMTYGSHNLDADTDISWQLDMGTNKTEGRRLISFGGLTRMANSDYRGMSLHAGSGIARVMRLSEQTNLTPSVRLDYTTVKNKAYAETGAGALNLLVNSQRAKQFVLYGDVKFNHSPSKELTFSGNLGFGYDFLAEQTSVVATFAGGGPAFTTSGIDPKPLFARAGAGVTLLRTGSTELTARYDAEAHRGYRAQSVSLKLRKQF
;
A
#
# COMPACT_ATOMS: atom_id res chain seq x y z
N MET A 1 8.05 -52.45 55.38
CA MET A 1 7.81 -53.09 56.69
C MET A 1 7.25 -52.02 57.64
N MET A 2 6.41 -52.43 58.59
CA MET A 2 5.81 -51.73 59.76
C MET A 2 6.08 -50.22 59.93
N ASN A 3 5.08 -49.31 59.95
CA ASN A 3 3.88 -49.19 60.82
C ASN A 3 4.16 -48.55 62.20
N SER A 4 3.60 -47.36 62.48
CA SER A 4 2.81 -47.05 63.69
C SER A 4 2.41 -45.57 63.81
N ASN A 5 1.21 -45.34 64.36
CA ASN A 5 0.72 -44.04 64.82
C ASN A 5 1.48 -43.56 66.06
N PHE A 6 1.56 -42.25 66.31
CA PHE A 6 1.39 -41.73 67.68
C PHE A 6 0.86 -40.28 67.71
N GLN A 7 0.12 -39.96 68.78
CA GLN A 7 -0.57 -38.69 69.07
C GLN A 7 -0.11 -38.19 70.46
N LYS A 8 -0.38 -36.91 70.80
CA LYS A 8 -0.11 -36.22 72.10
C LYS A 8 1.32 -35.69 72.31
N LYS A 9 1.63 -34.63 73.07
CA LYS A 9 0.96 -33.43 73.69
C LYS A 9 1.99 -32.93 74.73
N GLN A 10 2.07 -31.61 75.00
CA GLN A 10 2.39 -30.97 76.30
C GLN A 10 2.06 -29.45 76.16
N ILE A 11 1.25 -28.76 77.01
CA ILE A 11 1.32 -28.48 78.48
C ILE A 11 2.44 -27.44 78.77
N ALA A 12 2.25 -26.22 79.28
CA ALA A 12 1.90 -25.76 80.68
C ALA A 12 1.83 -24.18 80.75
N VAL A 13 1.46 -23.42 81.82
CA VAL A 13 0.52 -23.54 82.98
C VAL A 13 0.44 -22.20 83.83
N LEU A 14 -0.71 -21.86 84.49
CA LEU A 14 -0.92 -20.93 85.68
C LEU A 14 -0.68 -19.37 85.58
N VAL A 15 -1.28 -18.43 86.37
CA VAL A 15 -2.51 -18.40 87.25
C VAL A 15 -2.98 -16.98 87.73
N ALA A 16 -4.31 -16.84 87.97
CA ALA A 16 -5.10 -16.01 88.92
C ALA A 16 -5.10 -14.44 89.03
N GLY A 17 -6.30 -13.90 89.29
CA GLY A 17 -6.60 -12.58 89.91
C GLY A 17 -8.05 -12.10 89.62
N ALA A 18 -8.88 -11.77 90.63
CA ALA A 18 -10.33 -11.52 90.45
C ALA A 18 -10.95 -10.44 91.35
N CYS A 19 -11.89 -9.63 90.83
CA CYS A 19 -13.18 -9.25 91.48
C CYS A 19 -14.13 -8.47 90.54
N LEU A 20 -15.33 -8.13 91.02
CA LEU A 20 -16.57 -7.88 90.25
C LEU A 20 -17.24 -6.53 90.59
N LEU A 21 -17.99 -5.88 89.67
CA LEU A 21 -19.30 -5.22 89.91
C LEU A 21 -19.88 -4.43 88.68
N MET A 22 -21.15 -4.72 88.34
CA MET A 22 -22.17 -3.88 87.63
C MET A 22 -21.91 -3.40 86.18
N ALA A 23 -22.91 -3.11 85.33
CA ALA A 23 -24.28 -3.64 85.13
C ALA A 23 -24.86 -3.07 83.80
N ASN A 24 -25.75 -3.83 83.15
CA ASN A 24 -26.76 -3.39 82.15
C ASN A 24 -26.35 -2.55 80.91
N ALA A 25 -26.50 -3.14 79.73
CA ALA A 25 -27.44 -2.64 78.71
C ALA A 25 -27.78 -3.75 77.70
N SER A 26 -29.00 -4.27 77.76
CA SER A 26 -29.57 -5.14 76.73
C SER A 26 -30.14 -4.30 75.58
N ALA A 27 -29.76 -4.60 74.33
CA ALA A 27 -30.53 -4.25 73.15
C ALA A 27 -30.95 -5.54 72.44
N ILE A 28 -32.24 -5.65 72.14
CA ILE A 28 -32.88 -6.90 71.73
C ILE A 28 -32.79 -7.02 70.20
N GLY A 29 -32.04 -8.01 69.72
CA GLY A 29 -32.23 -8.57 68.38
C GLY A 29 -33.13 -9.80 68.51
N ASN A 30 -34.36 -9.73 68.01
CA ASN A 30 -35.24 -10.90 67.94
C ASN A 30 -34.58 -11.99 67.07
N PRO A 31 -34.72 -13.29 67.39
CA PRO A 31 -34.46 -14.31 66.40
C PRO A 31 -35.40 -14.07 65.22
N CYS A 32 -34.88 -14.02 64.00
CA CYS A 32 -35.73 -13.90 62.81
C CYS A 32 -36.75 -15.04 62.83
N PRO A 33 -38.06 -14.74 62.81
CA PRO A 33 -39.05 -15.79 62.66
C PRO A 33 -38.83 -16.43 61.29
N ALA A 34 -38.80 -17.76 61.24
CA ALA A 34 -38.80 -18.49 59.98
C ALA A 34 -40.24 -18.83 59.60
N PRO A 35 -40.85 -18.13 58.63
CA PRO A 35 -41.91 -18.68 57.81
C PRO A 35 -41.30 -19.31 56.56
N SER A 36 -41.75 -20.49 56.20
CA SER A 36 -41.58 -21.00 54.84
C SER A 36 -42.34 -20.08 53.86
N GLY A 37 -41.62 -19.30 53.04
CA GLY A 37 -42.21 -18.45 51.99
C GLY A 37 -42.86 -17.16 52.49
N GLY A 38 -42.13 -16.33 53.24
CA GLY A 38 -42.62 -15.03 53.74
C GLY A 38 -41.65 -13.86 53.54
N ILE A 39 -42.24 -12.68 53.29
CA ILE A 39 -41.57 -11.37 53.17
C ILE A 39 -40.78 -11.06 54.45
N ILE A 40 -39.47 -10.79 54.33
CA ILE A 40 -38.62 -10.39 55.46
C ILE A 40 -38.49 -8.85 55.47
N THR A 41 -39.38 -8.20 56.21
CA THR A 41 -39.44 -6.75 56.44
C THR A 41 -38.29 -6.28 57.36
N VAL A 42 -37.40 -5.39 56.90
CA VAL A 42 -36.24 -4.93 57.69
C VAL A 42 -35.90 -3.45 57.47
N ASP A 43 -35.65 -2.74 58.58
CA ASP A 43 -35.21 -1.34 58.62
C ASP A 43 -33.80 -1.23 59.24
N ASN A 44 -32.85 -0.59 58.56
CA ASN A 44 -31.49 -0.27 59.05
C ASN A 44 -30.68 -1.44 59.68
N ILE A 45 -30.29 -2.46 58.89
CA ILE A 45 -29.49 -3.59 59.40
C ILE A 45 -28.21 -3.88 58.58
N THR A 46 -27.11 -4.12 59.30
CA THR A 46 -25.95 -4.89 58.81
C THR A 46 -26.25 -6.37 58.98
N ILE A 47 -26.28 -7.14 57.89
CA ILE A 47 -26.64 -8.56 57.93
C ILE A 47 -25.40 -9.37 58.35
N ASP A 48 -25.26 -9.64 59.65
CA ASP A 48 -24.17 -10.50 60.13
C ASP A 48 -24.39 -11.99 59.80
N ASN A 49 -23.35 -12.80 60.01
CA ASN A 49 -23.32 -14.23 59.70
C ASN A 49 -24.34 -15.09 60.49
N THR A 50 -25.20 -14.51 61.34
CA THR A 50 -26.18 -15.26 62.17
C THR A 50 -27.56 -15.38 61.53
N CYS A 51 -27.85 -14.63 60.46
CA CYS A 51 -29.17 -14.61 59.82
C CYS A 51 -29.24 -15.52 58.57
N THR A 52 -29.65 -16.78 58.74
CA THR A 52 -29.94 -17.69 57.61
C THR A 52 -31.35 -17.48 57.05
N ILE A 53 -31.43 -16.80 55.91
CA ILE A 53 -32.59 -16.78 55.00
C ILE A 53 -32.63 -18.11 54.20
N GLY A 54 -33.82 -18.59 53.83
CA GLY A 54 -33.99 -19.86 53.11
C GLY A 54 -33.42 -19.82 51.69
N ALA A 55 -32.92 -20.96 51.20
CA ALA A 55 -32.36 -21.06 49.86
C ALA A 55 -33.40 -20.73 48.78
N GLY A 56 -33.22 -19.60 48.09
CA GLY A 56 -34.14 -19.10 47.06
C GLY A 56 -35.09 -17.98 47.52
N GLU A 57 -34.97 -17.51 48.76
CA GLU A 57 -35.73 -16.35 49.26
C GLU A 57 -34.96 -15.03 49.05
N SER A 58 -35.69 -13.91 48.95
CA SER A 58 -35.12 -12.55 48.77
C SER A 58 -35.46 -11.66 49.96
N LEU A 59 -34.58 -10.71 50.25
CA LEU A 59 -34.77 -9.72 51.31
C LEU A 59 -35.59 -8.52 50.80
N ASP A 60 -36.83 -8.39 51.28
CA ASP A 60 -37.75 -7.29 50.94
C ASP A 60 -37.56 -6.08 51.88
N VAL A 61 -36.69 -5.16 51.46
CA VAL A 61 -36.43 -3.91 52.18
C VAL A 61 -37.70 -3.05 52.14
N THR A 62 -38.11 -2.53 53.30
CA THR A 62 -39.45 -1.92 53.48
C THR A 62 -39.45 -0.54 54.13
N ALA A 63 -38.33 -0.08 54.71
CA ALA A 63 -38.06 1.34 54.94
C ALA A 63 -36.56 1.71 54.87
N THR A 64 -36.25 2.98 55.18
CA THR A 64 -35.01 3.68 54.81
C THR A 64 -33.78 3.25 55.62
N GLY A 65 -32.73 2.77 54.95
CA GLY A 65 -31.42 2.52 55.58
C GLY A 65 -30.29 2.12 54.62
N VAL A 66 -29.07 2.00 55.15
CA VAL A 66 -27.91 1.44 54.42
C VAL A 66 -27.86 -0.08 54.63
N ILE A 67 -27.80 -0.83 53.54
CA ILE A 67 -27.76 -2.30 53.54
C ILE A 67 -26.30 -2.73 53.35
N THR A 68 -25.76 -3.50 54.28
CA THR A 68 -24.37 -3.99 54.22
C THR A 68 -24.31 -5.52 54.29
N VAL A 69 -23.63 -6.13 53.30
CA VAL A 69 -23.42 -7.59 53.19
C VAL A 69 -21.94 -7.92 53.42
N PRO A 70 -21.57 -8.65 54.49
CA PRO A 70 -20.18 -8.96 54.84
C PRO A 70 -19.62 -10.19 54.09
N LEU A 71 -18.29 -10.31 54.15
CA LEU A 71 -17.41 -11.26 53.44
C LEU A 71 -17.72 -12.78 53.56
N ALA A 72 -18.69 -13.20 54.39
CA ALA A 72 -18.79 -14.60 54.83
C ALA A 72 -20.21 -15.21 54.80
N ASN A 73 -21.18 -14.58 54.13
CA ASN A 73 -22.56 -15.09 54.05
C ASN A 73 -22.73 -16.29 53.08
N THR A 74 -23.71 -17.13 53.40
CA THR A 74 -24.07 -18.39 52.71
C THR A 74 -24.88 -18.18 51.41
N PRO A 75 -24.89 -19.15 50.46
CA PRO A 75 -24.75 -18.80 49.05
C PRO A 75 -25.96 -18.36 48.21
N ASN A 76 -27.19 -18.23 48.74
CA ASN A 76 -28.41 -18.35 47.90
C ASN A 76 -29.45 -17.20 47.98
N ASN A 77 -29.10 -16.02 48.52
CA ASN A 77 -30.08 -14.97 48.85
C ASN A 77 -29.91 -13.71 47.98
N GLY A 78 -31.03 -13.06 47.63
CA GLY A 78 -31.08 -11.83 46.84
C GLY A 78 -31.60 -10.61 47.62
N VAL A 79 -31.45 -9.41 47.05
CA VAL A 79 -31.97 -8.14 47.62
C VAL A 79 -33.07 -7.59 46.72
N GLN A 80 -34.24 -7.30 47.28
CA GLN A 80 -35.39 -6.71 46.58
C GLN A 80 -35.75 -5.35 47.22
N LEU A 81 -35.94 -4.32 46.40
CA LEU A 81 -36.55 -3.05 46.80
C LEU A 81 -37.78 -2.80 45.94
N ALA A 82 -38.97 -3.11 46.47
CA ALA A 82 -40.23 -3.02 45.74
C ALA A 82 -40.63 -1.59 45.36
N THR A 83 -41.51 -1.49 44.36
CA THR A 83 -42.12 -0.23 43.89
C THR A 83 -42.67 0.61 45.06
N GLY A 84 -42.31 1.89 45.11
CA GLY A 84 -42.79 2.84 46.13
C GLY A 84 -42.01 2.82 47.46
N VAL A 85 -41.11 1.86 47.69
CA VAL A 85 -40.23 1.85 48.87
C VAL A 85 -39.00 2.74 48.62
N SER A 86 -38.48 3.37 49.68
CA SER A 86 -37.21 4.13 49.64
C SER A 86 -36.15 3.52 50.56
N ALA A 87 -34.92 3.40 50.07
CA ALA A 87 -33.75 2.93 50.81
C ALA A 87 -32.58 3.94 50.72
N GLY A 88 -31.55 3.73 51.55
CA GLY A 88 -30.32 4.51 51.57
C GLY A 88 -29.38 4.08 50.44
N SER A 89 -28.46 3.17 50.72
CA SER A 89 -27.50 2.61 49.75
C SER A 89 -27.29 1.11 49.98
N ILE A 90 -26.77 0.40 48.99
CA ILE A 90 -26.38 -1.00 49.09
C ILE A 90 -24.85 -1.10 49.05
N THR A 91 -24.25 -1.86 49.96
CA THR A 91 -22.81 -2.13 49.97
C THR A 91 -22.54 -3.62 50.18
N ASN A 92 -21.95 -4.27 49.18
CA ASN A 92 -21.58 -5.67 49.22
C ASN A 92 -20.06 -5.85 49.30
N ALA A 93 -19.59 -6.59 50.30
CA ALA A 93 -18.23 -7.11 50.38
C ALA A 93 -18.16 -8.65 50.39
N GLY A 94 -19.31 -9.33 50.39
CA GLY A 94 -19.43 -10.79 50.37
C GLY A 94 -20.01 -11.33 49.07
N THR A 95 -20.77 -12.41 49.16
CA THR A 95 -21.42 -13.06 48.00
C THR A 95 -22.94 -12.89 48.09
N ILE A 96 -23.54 -12.32 47.04
CA ILE A 96 -24.97 -12.28 46.78
C ILE A 96 -25.22 -13.13 45.54
N ASN A 97 -25.92 -14.27 45.67
CA ASN A 97 -26.04 -15.24 44.58
C ASN A 97 -27.36 -16.08 44.61
N PRO A 98 -28.54 -15.45 44.42
CA PRO A 98 -29.79 -16.19 44.30
C PRO A 98 -29.95 -16.88 42.94
N VAL A 99 -31.07 -17.58 42.79
CA VAL A 99 -31.42 -18.37 41.61
C VAL A 99 -31.88 -17.51 40.41
N THR A 100 -32.28 -16.25 40.63
CA THR A 100 -32.88 -15.39 39.59
C THR A 100 -32.19 -14.02 39.46
N VAL A 101 -32.46 -13.06 40.35
CA VAL A 101 -31.89 -11.71 40.28
C VAL A 101 -31.21 -11.36 41.60
N ALA A 102 -29.92 -11.00 41.57
CA ALA A 102 -29.14 -10.81 42.79
C ALA A 102 -29.48 -9.53 43.55
N ILE A 103 -29.65 -8.42 42.83
CA ILE A 103 -30.20 -7.17 43.36
C ILE A 103 -31.27 -6.67 42.39
N ASN A 104 -32.52 -6.58 42.81
CA ASN A 104 -33.63 -6.03 42.02
C ASN A 104 -34.23 -4.78 42.69
N ILE A 105 -34.22 -3.65 41.98
CA ILE A 105 -34.71 -2.37 42.47
C ILE A 105 -35.84 -1.88 41.55
N GLU A 106 -36.98 -1.61 42.17
CA GLU A 106 -38.18 -0.98 41.57
C GLU A 106 -38.60 0.29 42.33
N GLY A 107 -38.06 0.49 43.54
CA GLY A 107 -38.27 1.67 44.38
C GLY A 107 -37.24 2.79 44.16
N THR A 108 -36.99 3.56 45.23
CA THR A 108 -36.03 4.67 45.25
C THR A 108 -34.81 4.34 46.12
N LEU A 109 -33.60 4.51 45.60
CA LEU A 109 -32.35 4.44 46.35
C LEU A 109 -31.75 5.85 46.45
N THR A 110 -31.65 6.37 47.67
CA THR A 110 -31.15 7.74 47.96
C THR A 110 -29.62 7.85 48.02
N GLY A 111 -28.94 6.74 47.75
CA GLY A 111 -27.52 6.59 47.49
C GLY A 111 -27.30 5.59 46.36
N GLY A 112 -26.16 4.88 46.38
CA GLY A 112 -25.73 4.00 45.29
C GLY A 112 -25.65 2.51 45.65
N ILE A 113 -25.13 1.72 44.70
CA ILE A 113 -24.77 0.31 44.90
C ILE A 113 -23.23 0.22 44.81
N THR A 114 -22.57 -0.24 45.87
CA THR A 114 -21.12 -0.46 45.90
C THR A 114 -20.82 -1.93 46.09
N ASN A 115 -20.00 -2.52 45.22
CA ASN A 115 -19.59 -3.91 45.26
C ASN A 115 -18.06 -4.05 45.35
N THR A 116 -17.56 -4.79 46.33
CA THR A 116 -16.18 -5.27 46.40
C THR A 116 -16.10 -6.79 46.57
N GLY A 117 -17.24 -7.48 46.47
CA GLY A 117 -17.36 -8.94 46.54
C GLY A 117 -18.01 -9.51 45.26
N ILE A 118 -18.77 -10.58 45.40
CA ILE A 118 -19.45 -11.27 44.29
C ILE A 118 -20.94 -10.93 44.30
N ILE A 119 -21.47 -10.48 43.16
CA ILE A 119 -22.89 -10.38 42.84
C ILE A 119 -23.10 -11.29 41.63
N ALA A 120 -23.82 -12.40 41.81
CA ALA A 120 -23.98 -13.41 40.77
C ALA A 120 -25.43 -13.92 40.71
N SER A 121 -25.78 -14.61 39.61
CA SER A 121 -26.96 -15.45 39.54
C SER A 121 -26.53 -16.89 39.22
N THR A 122 -27.19 -17.89 39.80
CA THR A 122 -26.94 -19.30 39.46
C THR A 122 -28.24 -20.11 39.39
N GLY A 123 -28.87 -20.16 38.21
CA GLY A 123 -29.99 -21.04 37.92
C GLY A 123 -29.58 -22.36 37.22
N PRO A 124 -30.15 -23.51 37.65
CA PRO A 124 -29.94 -24.78 36.97
C PRO A 124 -30.93 -24.97 35.81
N GLY A 125 -30.69 -24.27 34.70
CA GLY A 125 -31.23 -24.61 33.38
C GLY A 125 -32.47 -23.83 32.90
N GLY A 126 -32.24 -23.01 31.86
CA GLY A 126 -33.16 -22.76 30.74
C GLY A 126 -34.63 -22.51 31.04
N GLY A 127 -34.98 -21.28 31.45
CA GLY A 127 -36.39 -20.84 31.45
C GLY A 127 -36.65 -19.42 31.91
N VAL A 128 -35.81 -18.87 32.80
CA VAL A 128 -35.93 -17.51 33.35
C VAL A 128 -34.69 -16.68 32.99
N THR A 129 -34.88 -15.37 32.81
CA THR A 129 -33.77 -14.42 32.70
C THR A 129 -33.15 -14.21 34.06
N GLU A 130 -31.84 -14.37 34.16
CA GLU A 130 -31.11 -14.25 35.41
C GLU A 130 -30.12 -13.08 35.36
N GLU A 131 -30.12 -12.21 36.36
CA GLU A 131 -29.43 -10.92 36.30
C GLU A 131 -28.67 -10.61 37.59
N GLY A 132 -27.51 -9.97 37.48
CA GLY A 132 -26.74 -9.54 38.66
C GLY A 132 -27.42 -8.36 39.35
N ILE A 133 -27.54 -7.24 38.66
CA ILE A 133 -28.27 -6.06 39.14
C ILE A 133 -29.37 -5.70 38.15
N ARG A 134 -30.62 -5.64 38.59
CA ARG A 134 -31.77 -5.13 37.84
C ARG A 134 -32.28 -3.83 38.45
N LEU A 135 -32.39 -2.78 37.64
CA LEU A 135 -33.18 -1.59 37.94
C LEU A 135 -34.38 -1.56 36.98
N ASN A 136 -35.61 -1.49 37.49
CA ASN A 136 -36.82 -1.50 36.66
C ASN A 136 -37.84 -0.47 37.17
N GLY A 137 -37.97 0.68 36.48
CA GLY A 137 -38.77 1.81 36.95
C GLY A 137 -38.17 2.55 38.15
N ALA A 138 -36.92 2.26 38.51
CA ALA A 138 -36.29 2.73 39.74
C ALA A 138 -35.76 4.16 39.65
N THR A 139 -35.61 4.81 40.81
CA THR A 139 -34.88 6.08 40.95
C THR A 139 -33.69 5.89 41.88
N VAL A 140 -32.46 6.01 41.37
CA VAL A 140 -31.22 5.84 42.13
C VAL A 140 -30.41 7.13 42.05
N THR A 141 -30.15 7.79 43.18
CA THR A 141 -29.42 9.08 43.18
C THR A 141 -27.90 8.92 43.21
N GLY A 142 -27.40 7.81 43.75
CA GLY A 142 -25.97 7.49 43.74
C GLY A 142 -25.52 6.74 42.49
N ALA A 143 -24.28 6.24 42.51
CA ALA A 143 -23.68 5.48 41.42
C ALA A 143 -23.77 3.95 41.64
N ILE A 144 -23.61 3.17 40.57
CA ILE A 144 -23.26 1.75 40.65
C ILE A 144 -21.74 1.64 40.54
N SER A 145 -21.06 1.04 41.52
CA SER A 145 -19.60 0.98 41.59
C SER A 145 -19.10 -0.43 41.92
N ASN A 146 -18.38 -1.03 40.99
CA ASN A 146 -17.68 -2.30 41.15
C ASN A 146 -16.19 -2.06 41.41
N GLY A 147 -15.69 -2.51 42.55
CA GLY A 147 -14.33 -2.28 43.04
C GLY A 147 -13.30 -3.31 42.54
N PRO A 148 -12.02 -3.19 42.97
CA PRO A 148 -10.91 -3.97 42.39
C PRO A 148 -10.96 -5.50 42.54
N ALA A 149 -11.76 -6.01 43.49
CA ALA A 149 -12.03 -7.45 43.66
C ALA A 149 -13.49 -7.80 43.36
N GLY A 150 -14.27 -6.82 42.88
CA GLY A 150 -15.69 -6.96 42.65
C GLY A 150 -15.98 -7.75 41.38
N VAL A 151 -16.86 -8.75 41.50
CA VAL A 151 -17.43 -9.50 40.38
C VAL A 151 -18.93 -9.23 40.32
N ILE A 152 -19.44 -8.83 39.17
CA ILE A 152 -20.88 -8.80 38.87
C ILE A 152 -21.11 -9.74 37.69
N SER A 153 -21.95 -10.75 37.84
CA SER A 153 -22.12 -11.77 36.80
C SER A 153 -23.53 -12.32 36.67
N ALA A 154 -23.87 -12.80 35.48
CA ALA A 154 -25.14 -13.45 35.18
C ALA A 154 -24.91 -14.66 34.26
N VAL A 155 -25.59 -15.78 34.51
CA VAL A 155 -25.46 -17.00 33.69
C VAL A 155 -26.47 -17.11 32.54
N ASN A 156 -27.58 -16.35 32.60
CA ASN A 156 -28.61 -16.34 31.55
C ASN A 156 -29.35 -14.99 31.49
N GLY A 157 -28.60 -13.90 31.40
CA GLY A 157 -29.11 -12.53 31.38
C GLY A 157 -27.97 -11.51 31.47
N ALA A 158 -28.32 -10.24 31.66
CA ALA A 158 -27.31 -9.19 31.78
C ALA A 158 -26.74 -9.12 33.20
N ALA A 159 -25.43 -8.89 33.33
CA ALA A 159 -24.80 -8.72 34.64
C ALA A 159 -25.31 -7.44 35.33
N ILE A 160 -25.56 -6.38 34.56
CA ILE A 160 -26.34 -5.21 34.98
C ILE A 160 -27.39 -4.91 33.92
N ASN A 161 -28.67 -4.85 34.30
CA ASN A 161 -29.79 -4.46 33.46
C ASN A 161 -30.52 -3.24 34.06
N ILE A 162 -30.72 -2.20 33.28
CA ILE A 162 -31.39 -0.97 33.71
C ILE A 162 -32.51 -0.67 32.71
N ILE A 163 -33.75 -0.63 33.19
CA ILE A 163 -34.96 -0.53 32.38
C ILE A 163 -35.83 0.60 32.91
N ASN A 164 -36.22 1.55 32.06
CA ASN A 164 -37.14 2.66 32.36
C ASN A 164 -36.82 3.41 33.69
N SER A 165 -35.54 3.51 34.04
CA SER A 165 -35.07 3.96 35.35
C SER A 165 -34.29 5.28 35.26
N THR A 166 -34.15 5.98 36.38
CA THR A 166 -33.30 7.17 36.51
C THR A 166 -32.15 6.87 37.48
N LEU A 167 -30.91 6.88 36.98
CA LEU A 167 -29.67 6.79 37.77
C LEU A 167 -29.00 8.16 37.71
N GLN A 168 -29.06 8.98 38.78
CA GLN A 168 -28.40 10.31 38.77
C GLN A 168 -26.87 10.19 38.86
N GLY A 169 -26.36 9.10 39.44
CA GLY A 169 -24.94 8.78 39.40
C GLY A 169 -24.50 8.14 38.08
N GLY A 170 -23.28 7.61 38.10
CA GLY A 170 -22.68 6.89 36.97
C GLY A 170 -22.61 5.39 37.22
N ILE A 171 -21.91 4.69 36.31
CA ILE A 171 -21.53 3.29 36.48
C ILE A 171 -20.01 3.21 36.43
N THR A 172 -19.36 2.60 37.41
CA THR A 172 -17.90 2.50 37.46
C THR A 172 -17.46 1.07 37.72
N ASN A 173 -16.55 0.57 36.89
CA ASN A 173 -15.83 -0.69 37.09
C ASN A 173 -14.33 -0.38 37.28
N ALA A 174 -13.81 -0.60 38.48
CA ALA A 174 -12.43 -0.27 38.83
C ALA A 174 -11.42 -1.28 38.23
N VAL A 175 -10.13 -0.92 38.26
CA VAL A 175 -9.03 -1.81 37.85
C VAL A 175 -9.10 -3.12 38.65
N GLY A 176 -9.23 -4.25 37.96
CA GLY A 176 -9.39 -5.59 38.55
C GLY A 176 -10.85 -6.05 38.73
N GLY A 177 -11.83 -5.14 38.65
CA GLY A 177 -13.25 -5.48 38.67
C GLY A 177 -13.72 -6.15 37.37
N ASP A 178 -14.67 -7.08 37.49
CA ASP A 178 -15.16 -7.91 36.37
C ASP A 178 -16.69 -7.90 36.30
N ILE A 179 -17.25 -7.42 35.19
CA ILE A 179 -18.69 -7.42 34.90
C ILE A 179 -18.93 -8.34 33.69
N ARG A 180 -19.55 -9.50 33.92
CA ARG A 180 -19.56 -10.59 32.92
C ARG A 180 -20.91 -11.30 32.77
N ALA A 181 -21.44 -11.29 31.56
CA ALA A 181 -22.68 -11.99 31.22
C ALA A 181 -22.41 -13.31 30.49
N ALA A 182 -23.50 -14.04 30.22
CA ALA A 182 -23.53 -15.29 29.50
C ALA A 182 -24.86 -15.41 28.71
N GLY A 183 -24.96 -16.39 27.81
CA GLY A 183 -26.23 -16.77 27.18
C GLY A 183 -26.77 -15.80 26.11
N GLY A 184 -25.94 -14.98 25.46
CA GLY A 184 -26.36 -14.07 24.39
C GLY A 184 -26.71 -12.65 24.84
N PHE A 185 -26.78 -12.39 26.14
CA PHE A 185 -27.16 -11.10 26.71
C PHE A 185 -25.99 -10.12 26.80
N ALA A 186 -26.31 -8.83 26.97
CA ALA A 186 -25.29 -7.80 27.17
C ALA A 186 -24.66 -7.87 28.57
N ALA A 187 -23.36 -7.62 28.72
CA ALA A 187 -22.76 -7.52 30.06
C ALA A 187 -23.34 -6.32 30.84
N LEU A 188 -23.50 -5.18 30.17
CA LEU A 188 -24.27 -4.02 30.65
C LEU A 188 -25.38 -3.67 29.66
N SER A 189 -26.63 -3.79 30.09
CA SER A 189 -27.85 -3.45 29.34
C SER A 189 -28.53 -2.24 29.97
N ILE A 190 -28.77 -1.19 29.19
CA ILE A 190 -29.52 -0.01 29.63
C ILE A 190 -30.57 0.34 28.57
N SER A 191 -31.84 0.45 28.97
CA SER A 191 -32.97 0.70 28.08
C SER A 191 -33.97 1.71 28.67
N GLY A 192 -34.46 2.64 27.84
CA GLY A 192 -35.50 3.63 28.22
C GLY A 192 -35.15 4.53 29.41
N SER A 193 -33.86 4.69 29.73
CA SER A 193 -33.40 5.17 31.04
C SER A 193 -32.57 6.46 30.95
N GLN A 194 -32.45 7.17 32.07
CA GLN A 194 -31.62 8.37 32.20
C GLN A 194 -30.44 8.10 33.14
N ILE A 195 -29.23 8.46 32.70
CA ILE A 195 -27.97 8.30 33.45
C ILE A 195 -27.31 9.68 33.61
N GLY A 196 -27.14 10.13 34.86
CA GLY A 196 -26.76 11.50 35.22
C GLY A 196 -25.25 11.77 35.32
N ALA A 197 -24.40 10.73 35.25
CA ALA A 197 -22.95 10.85 35.19
C ALA A 197 -22.32 9.72 34.34
N SER A 198 -21.00 9.76 34.15
CA SER A 198 -20.28 8.90 33.21
C SER A 198 -20.35 7.39 33.49
N ILE A 199 -20.25 6.59 32.43
CA ILE A 199 -19.93 5.16 32.49
C ILE A 199 -18.42 5.01 32.37
N VAL A 200 -17.75 4.38 33.34
CA VAL A 200 -16.29 4.29 33.43
C VAL A 200 -15.86 2.85 33.62
N ASN A 201 -15.11 2.28 32.66
CA ASN A 201 -14.50 0.97 32.77
C ASN A 201 -12.97 1.05 32.83
N GLN A 202 -12.40 0.54 33.91
CA GLN A 202 -10.96 0.34 34.10
C GLN A 202 -10.62 -1.15 34.31
N GLY A 203 -11.62 -2.01 34.41
CA GLY A 203 -11.51 -3.46 34.58
C GLY A 203 -11.95 -4.22 33.33
N HIS A 204 -12.64 -5.34 33.53
CA HIS A 204 -13.22 -6.15 32.45
C HIS A 204 -14.75 -6.00 32.37
N ILE A 205 -15.28 -5.81 31.16
CA ILE A 205 -16.72 -5.91 30.85
C ILE A 205 -16.89 -6.82 29.63
N GLY A 206 -17.70 -7.88 29.71
CA GLY A 206 -17.98 -8.71 28.53
C GLY A 206 -18.26 -10.18 28.84
N HIS A 207 -17.59 -11.08 28.11
CA HIS A 207 -17.93 -12.51 28.08
C HIS A 207 -16.70 -13.43 28.21
N PRO A 208 -16.84 -14.61 28.84
CA PRO A 208 -15.83 -15.66 28.78
C PRO A 208 -15.60 -16.15 27.34
N PRO A 209 -14.40 -16.65 27.00
CA PRO A 209 -14.14 -17.26 25.70
C PRO A 209 -15.13 -18.40 25.38
N GLY A 210 -15.72 -18.37 24.18
CA GLY A 210 -16.70 -19.36 23.72
C GLY A 210 -18.17 -19.04 24.03
N GLN A 211 -18.49 -17.83 24.55
CA GLN A 211 -19.87 -17.40 24.78
C GLN A 211 -20.23 -16.13 24.01
N ASN A 212 -21.36 -16.17 23.31
CA ASN A 212 -21.84 -15.05 22.50
C ASN A 212 -22.56 -14.00 23.38
N GLY A 213 -22.46 -12.72 23.01
CA GLY A 213 -23.21 -11.62 23.65
C GLY A 213 -22.61 -10.23 23.41
N LEU A 214 -23.33 -9.19 23.84
CA LEU A 214 -23.00 -7.76 23.66
C LEU A 214 -22.17 -7.19 24.84
N GLY A 215 -21.29 -6.23 24.61
CA GLY A 215 -20.49 -5.67 25.71
C GLY A 215 -21.34 -4.71 26.57
N ILE A 216 -21.53 -3.50 26.05
CA ILE A 216 -22.42 -2.47 26.60
C ILE A 216 -23.48 -2.12 25.55
N THR A 217 -24.75 -2.10 25.94
CA THR A 217 -25.88 -1.73 25.07
C THR A 217 -26.71 -0.63 25.71
N LEU A 218 -26.88 0.49 24.97
CA LEU A 218 -27.73 1.62 25.33
C LEU A 218 -28.87 1.73 24.29
N ALA A 219 -30.13 1.57 24.72
CA ALA A 219 -31.30 1.63 23.86
C ALA A 219 -32.33 2.65 24.36
N SER A 220 -32.58 3.73 23.62
CA SER A 220 -33.42 4.86 24.07
C SER A 220 -32.96 5.47 25.42
N VAL A 221 -31.64 5.65 25.57
CA VAL A 221 -31.00 6.14 26.81
C VAL A 221 -30.59 7.60 26.65
N THR A 222 -30.70 8.38 27.73
CA THR A 222 -30.03 9.69 27.83
C THR A 222 -28.92 9.62 28.88
N LEU A 223 -27.67 9.72 28.44
CA LEU A 223 -26.47 9.79 29.26
C LEU A 223 -25.90 11.21 29.18
N THR A 224 -25.83 11.91 30.32
CA THR A 224 -25.30 13.28 30.38
C THR A 224 -23.78 13.33 30.47
N GLY A 225 -23.16 12.25 30.96
CA GLY A 225 -21.70 12.11 31.08
C GLY A 225 -21.03 11.45 29.87
N ASP A 226 -19.80 10.99 30.10
CA ASP A 226 -18.96 10.30 29.12
C ASP A 226 -19.15 8.77 29.19
N ILE A 227 -18.62 8.06 28.18
CA ILE A 227 -18.29 6.63 28.26
C ILE A 227 -16.77 6.51 28.15
N LEU A 228 -16.10 6.15 29.25
CA LEU A 228 -14.64 6.10 29.36
C LEU A 228 -14.18 4.65 29.54
N ASN A 229 -13.40 4.12 28.60
CA ASN A 229 -12.78 2.79 28.72
C ASN A 229 -11.25 2.90 28.79
N SER A 230 -10.65 2.54 29.91
CA SER A 230 -9.22 2.26 30.05
C SER A 230 -8.91 0.79 30.38
N GLY A 231 -9.95 -0.03 30.52
CA GLY A 231 -9.86 -1.48 30.70
C GLY A 231 -10.15 -2.25 29.41
N THR A 232 -10.67 -3.46 29.55
CA THR A 232 -11.11 -4.29 28.42
C THR A 232 -12.62 -4.34 28.37
N ILE A 233 -13.20 -4.11 27.18
CA ILE A 233 -14.57 -4.50 26.84
C ILE A 233 -14.48 -5.50 25.69
N ASN A 234 -15.11 -6.67 25.82
CA ASN A 234 -15.07 -7.70 24.77
C ASN A 234 -16.43 -8.34 24.48
N THR A 235 -16.53 -8.95 23.28
CA THR A 235 -17.68 -9.76 22.83
C THR A 235 -17.24 -10.93 21.98
N GLN A 236 -18.09 -11.95 21.88
CA GLN A 236 -17.98 -12.99 20.86
C GLN A 236 -19.31 -13.22 20.14
N GLY A 237 -19.25 -13.86 18.97
CA GLY A 237 -20.43 -14.37 18.24
C GLY A 237 -21.32 -13.31 17.62
N GLY A 238 -20.76 -12.42 16.79
CA GLY A 238 -21.54 -11.51 15.94
C GLY A 238 -22.18 -10.32 16.64
N SER A 239 -21.70 -9.95 17.84
CA SER A 239 -22.27 -8.90 18.68
C SER A 239 -21.32 -7.72 18.91
N ALA A 240 -21.87 -6.50 18.93
CA ALA A 240 -21.13 -5.26 19.13
C ALA A 240 -20.63 -5.04 20.57
N VAL A 241 -19.44 -4.44 20.71
CA VAL A 241 -18.78 -4.20 21.99
C VAL A 241 -19.39 -3.02 22.74
N LEU A 242 -19.70 -1.93 22.04
CA LEU A 242 -20.49 -0.82 22.55
C LEU A 242 -21.53 -0.43 21.50
N SER A 243 -22.82 -0.56 21.85
CA SER A 243 -23.95 -0.34 20.94
C SER A 243 -24.89 0.73 21.47
N LEU A 244 -25.07 1.80 20.68
CA LEU A 244 -26.00 2.90 20.97
C LEU A 244 -27.13 2.89 19.94
N ILE A 245 -28.37 2.72 20.41
CA ILE A 245 -29.58 2.69 19.58
C ILE A 245 -30.55 3.76 20.12
N ALA A 246 -30.96 4.70 19.28
CA ALA A 246 -31.85 5.82 19.65
C ALA A 246 -31.45 6.56 20.95
N SER A 247 -30.15 6.64 21.25
CA SER A 247 -29.63 7.10 22.54
C SER A 247 -28.80 8.38 22.39
N THR A 248 -28.86 9.24 23.40
CA THR A 248 -28.06 10.48 23.48
C THR A 248 -26.96 10.32 24.52
N VAL A 249 -25.70 10.48 24.12
CA VAL A 249 -24.55 10.64 25.00
C VAL A 249 -24.04 12.07 24.84
N SER A 250 -24.24 12.89 25.85
CA SER A 250 -23.87 14.33 25.78
C SER A 250 -22.36 14.53 25.87
N GLY A 251 -21.65 13.65 26.59
CA GLY A 251 -20.20 13.61 26.68
C GLY A 251 -19.54 12.85 25.53
N LYS A 252 -18.27 12.51 25.69
CA LYS A 252 -17.48 11.73 24.72
C LYS A 252 -17.50 10.23 25.02
N ILE A 253 -17.31 9.44 23.97
CA ILE A 253 -16.92 8.03 24.06
C ILE A 253 -15.40 8.01 23.88
N SER A 254 -14.64 7.64 24.90
CA SER A 254 -13.16 7.66 24.89
C SER A 254 -12.59 6.30 25.25
N ASN A 255 -11.75 5.75 24.37
CA ASN A 255 -11.03 4.50 24.55
C ASN A 255 -9.53 4.73 24.75
N SER A 256 -8.98 4.16 25.81
CA SER A 256 -7.56 4.10 26.15
C SER A 256 -7.10 2.70 26.57
N GLY A 257 -8.01 1.73 26.57
CA GLY A 257 -7.75 0.30 26.76
C GLY A 257 -8.09 -0.51 25.51
N ALA A 258 -8.77 -1.64 25.67
CA ALA A 258 -9.10 -2.54 24.58
C ALA A 258 -10.63 -2.67 24.37
N LEU A 259 -11.09 -2.47 23.15
CA LEU A 259 -12.41 -2.89 22.68
C LEU A 259 -12.21 -4.03 21.67
N VAL A 260 -12.76 -5.23 21.95
CA VAL A 260 -12.44 -6.45 21.18
C VAL A 260 -13.70 -7.24 20.82
N SER A 261 -14.07 -7.26 19.54
CA SER A 261 -15.07 -8.18 18.98
C SER A 261 -14.40 -9.35 18.28
N SER A 262 -15.02 -10.54 18.31
CA SER A 262 -14.54 -11.74 17.61
C SER A 262 -15.41 -12.18 16.43
N SER A 263 -16.30 -11.30 15.92
CA SER A 263 -17.12 -11.54 14.69
C SER A 263 -18.03 -10.37 14.27
N SER A 264 -17.81 -9.13 14.74
CA SER A 264 -18.76 -8.02 14.48
C SER A 264 -18.12 -6.64 14.50
N SER A 265 -18.99 -5.63 14.38
CA SER A 265 -18.71 -4.23 14.65
C SER A 265 -18.24 -4.02 16.11
N VAL A 266 -17.35 -3.05 16.37
CA VAL A 266 -16.85 -2.78 17.73
C VAL A 266 -17.69 -1.70 18.42
N LEU A 267 -17.68 -0.48 17.88
CA LEU A 267 -18.46 0.66 18.39
C LEU A 267 -19.54 1.03 17.37
N THR A 268 -20.82 0.87 17.72
CA THR A 268 -21.95 1.23 16.85
C THR A 268 -22.78 2.39 17.45
N VAL A 269 -23.07 3.39 16.62
CA VAL A 269 -23.90 4.56 16.97
C VAL A 269 -24.99 4.72 15.92
N GLN A 270 -26.20 4.28 16.26
CA GLN A 270 -27.26 4.06 15.27
C GLN A 270 -28.67 4.48 15.70
N GLY A 271 -29.57 4.58 14.72
CA GLY A 271 -31.01 4.74 14.96
C GLY A 271 -31.41 6.09 15.57
N ASN A 272 -30.91 7.19 14.99
CA ASN A 272 -31.00 8.57 15.49
C ASN A 272 -30.24 8.83 16.81
N SER A 273 -29.26 7.99 17.16
CA SER A 273 -28.39 8.27 18.31
C SER A 273 -27.55 9.54 18.10
N THR A 274 -27.26 10.25 19.19
CA THR A 274 -26.40 11.44 19.20
C THR A 274 -25.25 11.25 20.19
N VAL A 275 -24.03 11.58 19.79
CA VAL A 275 -22.82 11.50 20.64
C VAL A 275 -22.06 12.84 20.61
N GLY A 276 -21.41 13.20 21.73
CA GLY A 276 -20.45 14.30 21.81
C GLY A 276 -19.28 14.11 20.84
N GLN A 277 -18.23 13.44 21.30
CA GLN A 277 -17.05 13.07 20.49
C GLN A 277 -16.83 11.55 20.57
N ILE A 278 -16.22 10.97 19.54
CA ILE A 278 -15.65 9.61 19.63
C ILE A 278 -14.12 9.73 19.58
N GLU A 279 -13.43 9.13 20.55
CA GLU A 279 -11.98 9.23 20.70
C GLU A 279 -11.37 7.85 20.98
N ASN A 280 -10.38 7.45 20.20
CA ASN A 280 -9.48 6.34 20.51
C ASN A 280 -8.07 6.92 20.75
N THR A 281 -7.65 6.98 22.01
CA THR A 281 -6.36 7.57 22.43
C THR A 281 -5.17 6.70 22.03
N ALA A 282 -3.94 7.18 22.19
CA ALA A 282 -2.72 6.49 21.73
C ALA A 282 -2.47 5.10 22.34
N SER A 283 -3.00 4.79 23.53
CA SER A 283 -2.97 3.44 24.12
C SER A 283 -4.20 2.60 23.76
N GLY A 284 -5.20 3.21 23.12
CA GLY A 284 -6.46 2.59 22.76
C GLY A 284 -6.34 1.64 21.58
N THR A 285 -6.91 0.45 21.74
CA THR A 285 -7.06 -0.54 20.67
C THR A 285 -8.54 -0.84 20.43
N ILE A 286 -8.94 -0.82 19.17
CA ILE A 286 -10.27 -1.18 18.68
C ILE A 286 -10.07 -2.30 17.67
N ASN A 287 -10.38 -3.53 18.05
CA ASN A 287 -10.20 -4.73 17.22
C ASN A 287 -11.58 -5.37 16.96
N GLY A 288 -11.96 -5.49 15.70
CA GLY A 288 -13.17 -6.22 15.29
C GLY A 288 -12.98 -6.87 13.94
N ASP A 289 -13.82 -7.84 13.63
CA ASP A 289 -13.71 -8.55 12.35
C ASP A 289 -14.38 -7.79 11.20
N GLU A 290 -15.32 -6.88 11.48
CA GLU A 290 -16.13 -6.20 10.46
C GLU A 290 -15.97 -4.66 10.47
N LEU A 291 -16.54 -3.97 11.47
CA LEU A 291 -16.51 -2.49 11.53
C LEU A 291 -15.83 -2.01 12.83
N GLY A 292 -14.92 -1.03 12.75
CA GLY A 292 -14.28 -0.45 13.93
C GLY A 292 -15.23 0.52 14.65
N ILE A 293 -15.32 1.75 14.12
CA ILE A 293 -16.29 2.76 14.52
C ILE A 293 -17.36 2.86 13.43
N TYR A 294 -18.60 2.52 13.76
CA TYR A 294 -19.73 2.51 12.83
C TYR A 294 -20.82 3.52 13.23
N GLY A 295 -21.06 4.50 12.36
CA GLY A 295 -22.22 5.39 12.43
C GLY A 295 -23.29 4.95 11.43
N ASN A 296 -24.54 4.81 11.86
CA ASN A 296 -25.66 4.52 10.94
C ASN A 296 -26.92 5.33 11.30
N ASN A 297 -27.22 6.35 10.49
CA ASN A 297 -28.32 7.27 10.73
C ASN A 297 -28.22 7.88 12.14
N SER A 298 -27.14 8.63 12.39
CA SER A 298 -26.78 9.18 13.71
C SER A 298 -26.07 10.53 13.60
N THR A 299 -25.85 11.20 14.74
CA THR A 299 -25.15 12.49 14.82
C THR A 299 -23.96 12.41 15.78
N ILE A 300 -22.81 12.92 15.34
CA ILE A 300 -21.61 13.10 16.17
C ILE A 300 -21.27 14.58 16.17
N THR A 301 -21.22 15.22 17.33
CA THR A 301 -21.24 16.70 17.42
C THR A 301 -19.86 17.36 17.48
N ASN A 302 -18.82 16.62 17.86
CA ASN A 302 -17.44 17.09 18.02
C ASN A 302 -16.42 16.17 17.31
N GLY A 303 -16.86 15.45 16.28
CA GLY A 303 -16.02 14.62 15.41
C GLY A 303 -15.54 13.29 15.99
N ILE A 304 -14.62 12.67 15.25
CA ILE A 304 -13.95 11.40 15.57
C ILE A 304 -12.44 11.63 15.59
N VAL A 305 -11.76 11.18 16.65
CA VAL A 305 -10.30 11.27 16.79
C VAL A 305 -9.72 9.89 17.06
N ASN A 306 -8.74 9.46 16.27
CA ASN A 306 -7.97 8.25 16.48
C ASN A 306 -6.48 8.59 16.60
N ALA A 307 -5.90 8.39 17.78
CA ALA A 307 -4.46 8.42 18.05
C ALA A 307 -3.89 7.00 18.25
N GLY A 308 -4.74 5.97 18.40
CA GLY A 308 -4.36 4.58 18.63
C GLY A 308 -4.58 3.66 17.43
N THR A 309 -4.77 2.37 17.69
CA THR A 309 -4.98 1.36 16.65
C THR A 309 -6.46 1.02 16.48
N ILE A 310 -6.94 1.06 15.24
CA ILE A 310 -8.21 0.48 14.82
C ILE A 310 -7.92 -0.60 13.77
N ASN A 311 -8.42 -1.81 13.98
CA ASN A 311 -8.24 -2.95 13.10
C ASN A 311 -9.62 -3.61 12.88
N ALA A 312 -10.18 -3.43 11.68
CA ALA A 312 -11.46 -3.99 11.24
C ALA A 312 -11.61 -3.82 9.72
N ILE A 313 -12.41 -4.66 9.05
CA ILE A 313 -12.64 -4.56 7.59
C ILE A 313 -12.93 -3.12 7.14
N ASN A 314 -13.80 -2.38 7.84
CA ASN A 314 -13.86 -0.92 7.72
C ASN A 314 -13.57 -0.27 9.07
N ALA A 315 -12.42 0.40 9.21
CA ALA A 315 -11.99 0.93 10.50
C ALA A 315 -12.86 2.11 10.99
N ILE A 316 -13.21 3.05 10.11
CA ILE A 316 -14.24 4.08 10.37
C ILE A 316 -15.26 4.04 9.23
N ALA A 317 -16.49 3.60 9.52
CA ALA A 317 -17.58 3.49 8.55
C ALA A 317 -18.75 4.38 8.95
N LEU A 318 -19.15 5.34 8.12
CA LEU A 318 -20.23 6.28 8.41
C LEU A 318 -21.30 6.26 7.32
N GLN A 319 -22.45 5.68 7.64
CA GLN A 319 -23.64 5.63 6.79
C GLN A 319 -24.71 6.60 7.29
N LEU A 320 -25.24 7.47 6.42
CA LEU A 320 -26.29 8.44 6.76
C LEU A 320 -26.00 9.26 8.04
N THR A 321 -24.71 9.48 8.34
CA THR A 321 -24.27 10.03 9.62
C THR A 321 -23.86 11.50 9.45
N THR A 322 -24.23 12.32 10.42
CA THR A 322 -23.88 13.76 10.42
C THR A 322 -22.80 14.04 11.45
N ILE A 323 -21.64 14.53 11.00
CA ILE A 323 -20.64 15.18 11.86
C ILE A 323 -20.91 16.70 11.80
N SER A 324 -21.68 17.20 12.77
CA SER A 324 -22.17 18.59 12.81
C SER A 324 -21.18 19.60 13.38
N GLY A 325 -20.10 19.12 13.99
CA GLY A 325 -18.97 19.91 14.43
C GLY A 325 -17.72 19.03 14.58
N GLY A 326 -16.54 19.63 14.44
CA GLY A 326 -15.30 18.86 14.26
C GLY A 326 -15.29 18.09 12.94
N GLY A 327 -14.38 17.12 12.84
CA GLY A 327 -14.18 16.31 11.62
C GLY A 327 -13.68 14.90 11.97
N ILE A 328 -12.85 14.31 11.12
CA ILE A 328 -12.25 12.99 11.37
C ILE A 328 -10.72 13.14 11.40
N VAL A 329 -10.08 12.83 12.52
CA VAL A 329 -8.63 13.00 12.70
C VAL A 329 -7.99 11.65 13.03
N ASN A 330 -7.14 11.13 12.14
CA ASN A 330 -6.21 10.04 12.41
C ASN A 330 -4.83 10.65 12.69
N ASP A 331 -4.38 10.62 13.94
CA ASP A 331 -3.23 11.40 14.40
C ASP A 331 -1.88 10.66 14.29
N THR A 332 -0.78 11.31 14.61
CA THR A 332 0.56 10.73 14.46
C THR A 332 0.76 9.49 15.35
N GLY A 333 1.20 8.39 14.73
CA GLY A 333 1.37 7.08 15.38
C GLY A 333 0.12 6.21 15.38
N ALA A 334 -1.05 6.78 15.05
CA ALA A 334 -2.29 6.04 14.89
C ALA A 334 -2.27 5.17 13.63
N ALA A 335 -2.99 4.06 13.66
CA ALA A 335 -3.10 3.17 12.52
C ALA A 335 -4.52 2.60 12.38
N THR A 336 -5.11 2.78 11.21
CA THR A 336 -6.39 2.16 10.83
C THR A 336 -6.13 1.14 9.74
N HIS A 337 -6.40 -0.15 9.99
CA HIS A 337 -6.18 -1.24 9.03
C HIS A 337 -7.52 -1.92 8.69
N GLY A 338 -7.71 -2.28 7.43
CA GLY A 338 -8.89 -3.01 6.96
C GLY A 338 -8.87 -3.33 5.47
N GLU A 339 -10.05 -3.61 4.90
CA GLU A 339 -10.33 -3.38 3.48
C GLU A 339 -10.42 -1.87 3.22
N ARG A 340 -11.01 -1.09 4.16
CA ARG A 340 -11.00 0.38 4.10
C ARG A 340 -10.64 1.06 5.43
N GLY A 341 -9.79 2.08 5.34
CA GLY A 341 -9.45 2.93 6.49
C GLY A 341 -10.62 3.81 6.92
N ILE A 342 -11.18 4.57 5.98
CA ILE A 342 -12.35 5.44 6.18
C ILE A 342 -13.35 5.23 5.03
N ASP A 343 -14.61 4.89 5.34
CA ASP A 343 -15.70 4.66 4.37
C ASP A 343 -16.91 5.55 4.70
N LEU A 344 -17.30 6.44 3.79
CA LEU A 344 -18.30 7.50 4.02
C LEU A 344 -19.43 7.43 2.99
N ASN A 345 -20.58 6.93 3.42
CA ASN A 345 -21.73 6.61 2.58
C ASN A 345 -22.95 7.48 2.90
N SER A 346 -23.37 8.35 1.97
CA SER A 346 -24.53 9.24 2.13
C SER A 346 -24.47 10.14 3.40
N SER A 347 -23.26 10.48 3.85
CA SER A 347 -23.00 11.16 5.14
C SER A 347 -22.71 12.66 4.97
N GLN A 348 -22.73 13.43 6.06
CA GLN A 348 -22.44 14.87 6.06
C GLN A 348 -21.35 15.19 7.07
N ILE A 349 -20.22 15.76 6.63
CA ILE A 349 -19.09 16.13 7.50
C ILE A 349 -18.80 17.61 7.36
N THR A 350 -18.89 18.35 8.47
CA THR A 350 -18.72 19.81 8.46
C THR A 350 -17.26 20.27 8.54
N GLY A 351 -16.42 19.61 9.34
CA GLY A 351 -14.99 19.93 9.48
C GLY A 351 -14.06 19.10 8.59
N ASP A 352 -12.75 19.25 8.85
CA ASP A 352 -11.69 18.62 8.06
C ASP A 352 -11.54 17.11 8.33
N ILE A 353 -11.11 16.36 7.32
CA ILE A 353 -10.60 15.00 7.49
C ILE A 353 -9.07 15.06 7.42
N VAL A 354 -8.39 14.66 8.50
CA VAL A 354 -6.94 14.80 8.65
C VAL A 354 -6.30 13.45 8.92
N ASN A 355 -5.33 13.06 8.11
CA ASN A 355 -4.46 11.90 8.38
C ASN A 355 -3.02 12.35 8.64
N ARG A 356 -2.50 12.06 9.82
CA ARG A 356 -1.08 12.17 10.21
C ARG A 356 -0.46 10.82 10.61
N GLY A 357 -1.28 9.77 10.67
CA GLY A 357 -0.88 8.40 10.97
C GLY A 357 -0.86 7.52 9.72
N LEU A 358 -1.23 6.25 9.90
CA LEU A 358 -1.42 5.28 8.82
C LEU A 358 -2.92 5.05 8.58
N LEU A 359 -3.37 5.21 7.33
CA LEU A 359 -4.57 4.58 6.80
C LEU A 359 -4.13 3.46 5.85
N ASP A 360 -4.39 2.20 6.20
CA ASP A 360 -4.02 1.01 5.42
C ASP A 360 -5.30 0.26 5.05
N GLY A 361 -5.57 0.11 3.75
CA GLY A 361 -6.84 -0.44 3.28
C GLY A 361 -6.66 -1.25 2.00
N ALA A 362 -6.92 -2.56 2.06
CA ALA A 362 -6.75 -3.43 0.90
C ALA A 362 -7.54 -2.93 -0.34
N GLU A 363 -8.81 -2.53 -0.15
CA GLU A 363 -9.71 -1.99 -1.18
C GLU A 363 -9.78 -0.46 -1.24
N GLY A 364 -9.26 0.28 -0.26
CA GLY A 364 -9.22 1.74 -0.31
C GLY A 364 -8.79 2.44 0.98
N GLY A 365 -8.02 3.52 0.88
CA GLY A 365 -7.57 4.24 2.06
C GLY A 365 -8.68 5.10 2.67
N MET A 366 -9.26 5.94 1.83
CA MET A 366 -10.45 6.74 2.11
C MET A 366 -11.42 6.64 0.93
N HIS A 367 -12.67 6.23 1.20
CA HIS A 367 -13.72 6.10 0.21
C HIS A 367 -14.94 6.96 0.59
N VAL A 368 -15.40 7.78 -0.35
CA VAL A 368 -16.41 8.81 -0.13
C VAL A 368 -17.45 8.72 -1.25
N HIS A 369 -18.68 8.31 -0.94
CA HIS A 369 -19.64 7.94 -1.99
C HIS A 369 -21.12 8.19 -1.68
N ASN A 370 -21.97 8.01 -2.70
CA ASN A 370 -23.43 8.07 -2.63
C ASN A 370 -24.01 9.40 -2.10
N GLY A 371 -23.51 10.53 -2.60
CA GLY A 371 -23.99 11.85 -2.19
C GLY A 371 -23.43 12.34 -0.85
N THR A 372 -22.42 11.68 -0.28
CA THR A 372 -21.68 12.20 0.88
C THR A 372 -21.17 13.62 0.60
N THR A 373 -21.30 14.50 1.60
CA THR A 373 -20.86 15.90 1.53
C THR A 373 -19.82 16.19 2.60
N ILE A 374 -18.75 16.91 2.22
CA ILE A 374 -17.68 17.37 3.11
C ILE A 374 -17.48 18.87 2.88
N THR A 375 -17.66 19.71 3.90
CA THR A 375 -17.40 21.17 3.76
C THR A 375 -16.00 21.58 4.17
N GLY A 376 -15.31 20.77 4.99
CA GLY A 376 -13.89 20.94 5.30
C GLY A 376 -12.96 20.42 4.20
N ASN A 377 -11.67 20.45 4.49
CA ASN A 377 -10.59 19.93 3.65
C ASN A 377 -10.29 18.46 3.95
N ILE A 378 -9.63 17.77 3.02
CA ILE A 378 -8.92 16.52 3.30
C ILE A 378 -7.43 16.82 3.34
N SER A 379 -6.75 16.52 4.45
CA SER A 379 -5.32 16.76 4.62
C SER A 379 -4.58 15.48 4.99
N ASN A 380 -3.70 15.00 4.10
CA ASN A 380 -2.79 13.89 4.37
C ASN A 380 -1.36 14.40 4.63
N ALA A 381 -0.87 14.23 5.85
CA ALA A 381 0.54 14.35 6.23
C ALA A 381 1.16 12.99 6.62
N GLY A 382 0.33 11.97 6.80
CA GLY A 382 0.74 10.60 7.13
C GLY A 382 0.94 9.73 5.89
N THR A 383 0.67 8.43 6.05
CA THR A 383 0.63 7.45 4.96
C THR A 383 -0.80 7.00 4.72
N ILE A 384 -1.21 6.99 3.46
CA ILE A 384 -2.37 6.25 2.96
C ILE A 384 -1.81 5.16 2.05
N ALA A 385 -2.10 3.89 2.34
CA ALA A 385 -1.61 2.75 1.58
C ALA A 385 -2.77 1.83 1.19
N THR A 386 -2.75 1.35 -0.05
CA THR A 386 -3.74 0.40 -0.57
C THR A 386 -3.10 -0.62 -1.51
N ASP A 387 -3.61 -1.84 -1.47
CA ASP A 387 -3.20 -2.92 -2.38
C ASP A 387 -4.01 -2.82 -3.69
N THR A 388 -5.24 -3.33 -3.69
CA THR A 388 -6.12 -3.33 -4.89
C THR A 388 -6.92 -2.02 -5.05
N GLY A 389 -7.05 -1.27 -3.95
CA GLY A 389 -7.85 -0.05 -3.84
C GLY A 389 -7.22 1.22 -4.40
N SER A 390 -8.05 2.25 -4.58
CA SER A 390 -7.55 3.62 -4.77
C SER A 390 -7.30 4.30 -3.42
N GLY A 391 -6.23 5.08 -3.29
CA GLY A 391 -5.82 5.71 -2.03
C GLY A 391 -6.89 6.63 -1.45
N ILE A 392 -7.38 7.58 -2.25
CA ILE A 392 -8.56 8.40 -1.97
C ILE A 392 -9.55 8.26 -3.14
N PHE A 393 -10.74 7.74 -2.90
CA PHE A 393 -11.76 7.52 -3.92
C PHE A 393 -13.06 8.28 -3.61
N PHE A 394 -13.50 9.07 -4.59
CA PHE A 394 -14.78 9.77 -4.58
C PHE A 394 -15.69 9.23 -5.68
N ASN A 395 -16.91 8.82 -5.32
CA ASN A 395 -17.93 8.35 -6.28
C ASN A 395 -19.28 9.02 -6.01
N ASN A 396 -19.66 10.00 -6.84
CA ASN A 396 -20.85 10.83 -6.63
C ASN A 396 -20.86 11.52 -5.25
N ALA A 397 -19.72 12.06 -4.81
CA ALA A 397 -19.57 12.75 -3.51
C ALA A 397 -19.00 14.16 -3.69
N GLN A 398 -19.38 15.08 -2.82
CA GLN A 398 -19.11 16.52 -2.98
C GLN A 398 -18.21 17.01 -1.84
N ILE A 399 -16.99 17.45 -2.12
CA ILE A 399 -16.15 18.19 -1.18
C ILE A 399 -15.98 19.64 -1.62
N SER A 400 -16.30 20.58 -0.71
CA SER A 400 -16.16 22.02 -0.96
C SER A 400 -14.76 22.56 -0.62
N GLY A 401 -14.03 21.86 0.25
CA GLY A 401 -12.64 22.16 0.58
C GLY A 401 -11.63 21.52 -0.39
N ASP A 402 -10.36 21.71 -0.08
CA ASP A 402 -9.24 21.20 -0.87
C ASP A 402 -8.82 19.79 -0.40
N ILE A 403 -8.24 19.01 -1.32
CA ILE A 403 -7.54 17.76 -1.02
C ILE A 403 -6.04 18.07 -1.03
N VAL A 404 -5.39 18.02 0.13
CA VAL A 404 -3.98 18.43 0.33
C VAL A 404 -3.14 17.23 0.76
N ASN A 405 -2.14 16.87 -0.04
CA ASN A 405 -1.15 15.85 0.29
C ASN A 405 0.22 16.46 0.64
N SER A 406 0.79 15.99 1.74
CA SER A 406 2.12 16.34 2.26
C SER A 406 2.89 15.13 2.83
N GLY A 407 2.22 13.98 2.94
CA GLY A 407 2.84 12.69 3.18
C GLY A 407 2.74 11.79 1.95
N THR A 408 2.51 10.49 2.17
CA THR A 408 2.43 9.49 1.10
C THR A 408 0.99 9.05 0.85
N ILE A 409 0.59 8.97 -0.41
CA ILE A 409 -0.59 8.24 -0.88
C ILE A 409 -0.09 7.18 -1.85
N GLY A 410 -0.25 5.90 -1.53
CA GLY A 410 0.17 4.77 -2.35
C GLY A 410 -0.99 3.85 -2.69
N ALA A 411 -1.09 3.46 -3.96
CA ALA A 411 -1.98 2.41 -4.44
C ALA A 411 -1.20 1.43 -5.34
N ALA A 412 -1.40 0.12 -5.19
CA ALA A 412 -0.71 -0.84 -6.06
C ALA A 412 -1.41 -0.95 -7.43
N ASP A 413 -2.67 -1.36 -7.44
CA ASP A 413 -3.39 -1.75 -8.67
C ASP A 413 -4.40 -0.70 -9.18
N ALA A 414 -4.68 0.34 -8.39
CA ALA A 414 -5.60 1.42 -8.75
C ALA A 414 -5.00 2.81 -8.49
N ASN A 415 -5.83 3.85 -8.42
CA ASN A 415 -5.39 5.25 -8.50
C ASN A 415 -4.94 5.82 -7.14
N GLY A 416 -4.05 6.81 -7.14
CA GLY A 416 -3.72 7.56 -5.92
C GLY A 416 -4.92 8.37 -5.39
N ILE A 417 -5.44 9.27 -6.24
CA ILE A 417 -6.69 10.02 -6.01
C ILE A 417 -7.62 9.80 -7.21
N PHE A 418 -8.89 9.45 -6.98
CA PHE A 418 -9.87 9.20 -8.03
C PHE A 418 -11.20 9.90 -7.77
N LEU A 419 -11.67 10.70 -8.73
CA LEU A 419 -13.00 11.33 -8.74
C LEU A 419 -13.86 10.74 -9.87
N LEU A 420 -15.04 10.22 -9.51
CA LEU A 420 -15.99 9.54 -10.40
C LEU A 420 -17.45 9.96 -10.10
N GLY A 421 -18.36 9.74 -11.06
CA GLY A 421 -19.80 9.73 -10.78
C GLY A 421 -20.41 11.11 -10.50
N GLY A 422 -19.79 12.20 -10.95
CA GLY A 422 -20.21 13.55 -10.61
C GLY A 422 -19.58 14.09 -9.34
N ALA A 423 -18.50 13.47 -8.85
CA ALA A 423 -17.78 13.94 -7.68
C ALA A 423 -17.19 15.34 -7.89
N THR A 424 -17.23 16.19 -6.87
CA THR A 424 -16.64 17.54 -6.93
C THR A 424 -15.61 17.75 -5.81
N ALA A 425 -14.55 18.49 -6.11
CA ALA A 425 -13.57 18.94 -5.14
C ALA A 425 -13.13 20.40 -5.37
N GLY A 426 -12.52 21.00 -4.34
CA GLY A 426 -11.70 22.20 -4.46
C GLY A 426 -10.41 21.93 -5.25
N HIS A 427 -9.28 22.42 -4.77
CA HIS A 427 -7.97 22.07 -5.34
C HIS A 427 -7.54 20.67 -4.93
N ILE A 428 -6.89 19.95 -5.84
CA ILE A 428 -6.08 18.78 -5.51
C ILE A 428 -4.62 19.23 -5.49
N SER A 429 -4.07 19.36 -4.28
CA SER A 429 -2.75 19.93 -4.03
C SER A 429 -1.78 18.89 -3.48
N ASN A 430 -0.69 18.62 -4.19
CA ASN A 430 0.43 17.82 -3.69
C ASN A 430 1.60 18.76 -3.35
N THR A 431 1.96 18.86 -2.07
CA THR A 431 3.02 19.76 -1.58
C THR A 431 4.42 19.18 -1.81
N ALA A 432 5.49 19.92 -1.51
CA ALA A 432 6.87 19.54 -1.84
C ALA A 432 7.36 18.25 -1.16
N SER A 433 6.84 17.91 0.03
CA SER A 433 7.09 16.61 0.69
C SER A 433 6.11 15.51 0.25
N GLY A 434 5.06 15.88 -0.48
CA GLY A 434 3.97 15.00 -0.87
C GLY A 434 4.37 14.05 -2.00
N VAL A 435 4.07 12.77 -1.80
CA VAL A 435 4.26 11.71 -2.79
C VAL A 435 2.92 11.02 -3.04
N ILE A 436 2.51 10.94 -4.31
CA ILE A 436 1.35 10.15 -4.75
C ILE A 436 1.85 9.11 -5.74
N ASN A 437 1.79 7.83 -5.34
CA ASN A 437 2.29 6.68 -6.09
C ASN A 437 1.15 5.73 -6.44
N SER A 438 1.19 5.19 -7.65
CA SER A 438 0.11 4.36 -8.21
C SER A 438 0.70 3.39 -9.24
N SER A 439 1.15 2.19 -8.86
CA SER A 439 2.00 1.37 -9.76
C SER A 439 1.32 0.96 -11.07
N GLU A 440 0.10 0.41 -11.04
CA GLU A 440 -0.63 0.06 -12.28
C GLU A 440 -1.72 1.09 -12.66
N GLY A 441 -2.13 1.96 -11.73
CA GLY A 441 -3.17 2.98 -11.92
C GLY A 441 -2.68 4.38 -12.31
N THR A 442 -3.51 5.41 -12.09
CA THR A 442 -3.12 6.84 -12.26
C THR A 442 -2.91 7.54 -10.92
N ALA A 443 -1.89 8.39 -10.77
CA ALA A 443 -1.68 9.13 -9.52
C ALA A 443 -2.86 10.08 -9.19
N ILE A 444 -3.37 10.86 -10.15
CA ILE A 444 -4.61 11.64 -10.03
C ILE A 444 -5.53 11.39 -11.23
N ASN A 445 -6.70 10.81 -11.01
CA ASN A 445 -7.70 10.47 -12.03
C ASN A 445 -9.01 11.23 -11.78
N ILE A 446 -9.52 11.94 -12.80
CA ILE A 446 -10.82 12.61 -12.74
C ILE A 446 -11.63 12.18 -13.97
N ASN A 447 -12.76 11.53 -13.72
CA ASN A 447 -13.55 10.84 -14.74
C ASN A 447 -15.02 11.27 -14.66
N GLY A 448 -15.57 11.73 -15.79
CA GLY A 448 -16.97 12.16 -15.91
C GLY A 448 -17.99 11.04 -16.17
N ILE A 449 -17.60 9.77 -16.14
CA ILE A 449 -18.53 8.63 -16.20
C ILE A 449 -19.45 8.65 -14.96
N GLY A 450 -20.75 8.44 -15.20
CA GLY A 450 -21.79 8.46 -14.16
C GLY A 450 -22.22 9.87 -13.72
N GLY A 451 -21.48 10.92 -14.09
CA GLY A 451 -21.78 12.31 -13.78
C GLY A 451 -20.56 13.20 -13.99
N VAL A 452 -20.76 14.48 -14.30
CA VAL A 452 -19.67 15.43 -14.60
C VAL A 452 -18.85 15.73 -13.34
N SER A 453 -17.78 14.96 -13.13
CA SER A 453 -16.84 15.15 -12.02
C SER A 453 -15.97 16.40 -12.22
N LYS A 454 -15.67 17.13 -11.14
CA LYS A 454 -15.01 18.45 -11.19
C LYS A 454 -13.94 18.61 -10.13
N ALA A 455 -12.87 19.32 -10.46
CA ALA A 455 -11.94 19.90 -9.49
C ALA A 455 -11.69 21.38 -9.84
N LYS A 456 -11.38 22.21 -8.83
CA LYS A 456 -11.08 23.62 -9.04
C LYS A 456 -9.77 23.82 -9.85
N GLY A 457 -8.77 23.03 -9.50
CA GLY A 457 -7.45 22.98 -10.13
C GLY A 457 -6.60 21.85 -9.52
N ILE A 458 -5.49 21.51 -10.17
CA ILE A 458 -4.50 20.56 -9.67
C ILE A 458 -3.16 21.28 -9.51
N VAL A 459 -2.54 21.21 -8.33
CA VAL A 459 -1.27 21.87 -8.03
C VAL A 459 -0.28 20.85 -7.50
N ASN A 460 0.75 20.52 -8.27
CA ASN A 460 1.84 19.65 -7.85
C ASN A 460 3.11 20.44 -7.53
N SER A 461 3.67 20.21 -6.34
CA SER A 461 4.95 20.72 -5.86
C SER A 461 5.91 19.60 -5.47
N GLY A 462 5.40 18.37 -5.34
CA GLY A 462 6.14 17.15 -4.96
C GLY A 462 6.18 16.13 -6.11
N ALA A 463 6.01 14.85 -5.80
CA ALA A 463 6.08 13.76 -6.77
C ALA A 463 4.70 13.11 -7.04
N LEU A 464 4.32 13.01 -8.31
CA LEU A 464 3.20 12.21 -8.81
C LEU A 464 3.76 11.09 -9.71
N ASN A 465 3.55 9.83 -9.33
CA ASN A 465 4.06 8.66 -10.03
C ASN A 465 2.96 7.63 -10.32
N GLY A 466 2.86 7.15 -11.56
CA GLY A 466 2.03 5.99 -11.89
C GLY A 466 1.94 5.66 -13.37
N ALA A 467 1.05 4.76 -13.78
CA ALA A 467 0.84 4.45 -15.20
C ALA A 467 0.45 5.71 -16.00
N ASN A 468 -0.37 6.59 -15.41
CA ASN A 468 -0.42 8.01 -15.79
C ASN A 468 -0.25 8.91 -14.56
N GLY A 469 0.30 10.10 -14.73
CA GLY A 469 0.48 11.06 -13.63
C GLY A 469 -0.84 11.75 -13.31
N VAL A 470 -1.35 12.52 -14.27
CA VAL A 470 -2.68 13.14 -14.19
C VAL A 470 -3.52 12.70 -15.40
N TYR A 471 -4.70 12.16 -15.15
CA TYR A 471 -5.65 11.75 -16.20
C TYR A 471 -7.02 12.38 -15.99
N VAL A 472 -7.42 13.27 -16.90
CA VAL A 472 -8.73 13.95 -16.90
C VAL A 472 -9.51 13.47 -18.12
N ASN A 473 -10.62 12.77 -17.92
CA ASN A 473 -11.28 12.05 -19.01
C ASN A 473 -12.82 12.03 -18.96
N THR A 474 -13.41 11.71 -20.12
CA THR A 474 -14.82 11.32 -20.28
C THR A 474 -15.82 12.33 -19.72
N GLY A 475 -15.69 13.59 -20.10
CA GLY A 475 -16.56 14.68 -19.68
C GLY A 475 -16.23 15.31 -18.32
N ALA A 476 -15.13 14.90 -17.67
CA ALA A 476 -14.60 15.59 -16.50
C ALA A 476 -14.19 17.05 -16.80
N ILE A 477 -14.23 17.91 -15.77
CA ILE A 477 -13.91 19.33 -15.88
C ILE A 477 -12.90 19.75 -14.79
N ILE A 478 -11.76 20.29 -15.19
CA ILE A 478 -10.98 21.20 -14.33
C ILE A 478 -11.52 22.61 -14.56
N LEU A 479 -11.86 23.31 -13.46
CA LEU A 479 -12.38 24.67 -13.49
C LEU A 479 -11.25 25.68 -13.71
N THR A 480 -11.32 26.86 -13.10
CA THR A 480 -10.58 28.06 -13.53
C THR A 480 -9.07 28.00 -13.39
N ASP A 481 -8.54 27.11 -12.54
CA ASP A 481 -7.16 27.24 -12.03
C ASP A 481 -6.20 26.21 -12.68
N GLY A 482 -6.70 25.37 -13.59
CA GLY A 482 -5.90 24.51 -14.47
C GLY A 482 -5.09 23.42 -13.76
N ILE A 483 -3.99 23.01 -14.41
CA ILE A 483 -3.02 22.05 -13.88
C ILE A 483 -1.65 22.73 -13.80
N VAL A 484 -1.07 22.81 -12.60
CA VAL A 484 0.20 23.48 -12.34
C VAL A 484 1.21 22.49 -11.76
N ASN A 485 2.35 22.30 -12.43
CA ASN A 485 3.49 21.56 -11.93
C ASN A 485 4.63 22.53 -11.61
N GLN A 486 4.88 22.77 -10.32
CA GLN A 486 5.80 23.81 -9.83
C GLN A 486 7.28 23.43 -10.01
N ALA A 487 8.17 24.40 -9.80
CA ALA A 487 9.62 24.18 -9.87
C ALA A 487 10.08 23.11 -8.87
N GLY A 488 10.89 22.16 -9.32
CA GLY A 488 11.35 21.01 -8.53
C GLY A 488 10.36 19.84 -8.44
N ALA A 489 9.10 20.05 -8.82
CA ALA A 489 8.07 19.01 -8.80
C ALA A 489 8.20 18.04 -9.97
N THR A 490 7.83 16.77 -9.74
CA THR A 490 7.87 15.71 -10.74
C THR A 490 6.50 15.10 -10.99
N ILE A 491 6.18 14.89 -12.27
CA ILE A 491 5.09 14.03 -12.73
C ILE A 491 5.75 12.99 -13.64
N ALA A 492 5.99 11.78 -13.11
CA ALA A 492 6.67 10.70 -13.81
C ALA A 492 5.71 9.54 -14.07
N SER A 493 5.74 8.96 -15.28
CA SER A 493 4.70 7.98 -15.65
C SER A 493 5.13 6.92 -16.67
N GLU A 494 4.51 5.75 -16.59
CA GLU A 494 4.77 4.67 -17.55
C GLU A 494 4.16 4.97 -18.93
N TYR A 495 2.98 5.59 -19.01
CA TYR A 495 2.34 5.98 -20.27
C TYR A 495 2.38 7.50 -20.49
N SER A 496 1.50 8.26 -19.83
CA SER A 496 1.36 9.70 -20.02
C SER A 496 1.60 10.48 -18.74
N GLY A 497 2.46 11.50 -18.78
CA GLY A 497 2.64 12.42 -17.65
C GLY A 497 1.34 13.15 -17.31
N ILE A 498 0.77 13.84 -18.31
CA ILE A 498 -0.58 14.39 -18.25
C ILE A 498 -1.37 13.93 -19.48
N ALA A 499 -2.61 13.44 -19.28
CA ALA A 499 -3.52 13.10 -20.36
C ALA A 499 -4.91 13.74 -20.15
N VAL A 500 -5.42 14.42 -21.18
CA VAL A 500 -6.77 15.00 -21.25
C VAL A 500 -7.51 14.40 -22.45
N VAL A 501 -8.62 13.71 -22.20
CA VAL A 501 -9.30 12.86 -23.21
C VAL A 501 -10.82 13.02 -23.14
N ASN A 502 -11.40 13.69 -24.14
CA ASN A 502 -12.81 14.07 -24.18
C ASN A 502 -13.25 14.84 -22.92
N ALA A 503 -12.41 15.75 -22.42
CA ALA A 503 -12.61 16.46 -21.15
C ALA A 503 -12.26 17.95 -21.27
N GLN A 504 -12.63 18.75 -20.27
CA GLN A 504 -12.39 20.20 -20.26
C GLN A 504 -11.38 20.58 -19.18
N VAL A 505 -10.42 21.42 -19.53
CA VAL A 505 -9.48 22.04 -18.59
C VAL A 505 -9.44 23.53 -18.88
N HIS A 506 -10.03 24.33 -17.99
CA HIS A 506 -9.87 25.79 -18.04
C HIS A 506 -8.64 26.20 -17.20
N GLY A 507 -8.09 27.39 -17.42
CA GLY A 507 -6.84 27.84 -16.78
C GLY A 507 -5.55 27.29 -17.42
N GLY A 508 -5.64 26.23 -18.23
CA GLY A 508 -4.52 25.66 -18.99
C GLY A 508 -3.64 24.68 -18.20
N ILE A 509 -2.47 24.39 -18.75
CA ILE A 509 -1.43 23.58 -18.09
C ILE A 509 -0.14 24.41 -17.99
N THR A 510 0.38 24.60 -16.77
CA THR A 510 1.66 25.29 -16.52
C THR A 510 2.68 24.32 -15.95
N ASN A 511 3.89 24.30 -16.51
CA ASN A 511 5.01 23.47 -16.07
C ASN A 511 6.29 24.27 -15.84
N ASP A 512 6.69 24.34 -14.57
CA ASP A 512 7.98 24.87 -14.12
C ASP A 512 8.96 23.75 -13.69
N GLY A 513 8.44 22.55 -13.46
CA GLY A 513 9.19 21.33 -13.09
C GLY A 513 9.32 20.31 -14.22
N THR A 514 9.27 19.02 -13.87
CA THR A 514 9.43 17.91 -14.84
C THR A 514 8.13 17.13 -15.03
N ILE A 515 7.68 17.00 -16.28
CA ILE A 515 6.60 16.10 -16.71
C ILE A 515 7.20 15.07 -17.67
N SER A 516 7.15 13.79 -17.33
CA SER A 516 7.73 12.72 -18.13
C SER A 516 6.83 11.50 -18.18
N GLY A 517 6.38 11.11 -19.37
CA GLY A 517 5.74 9.81 -19.61
C GLY A 517 6.52 9.01 -20.65
N THR A 518 6.76 7.71 -20.46
CA THR A 518 7.63 6.97 -21.41
C THR A 518 7.09 7.00 -22.84
N ASN A 519 5.76 6.96 -22.99
CA ASN A 519 5.08 7.16 -24.28
C ASN A 519 4.88 8.65 -24.57
N THR A 520 4.20 9.41 -23.68
CA THR A 520 3.89 10.82 -23.94
C THR A 520 4.07 11.72 -22.71
N GLY A 521 4.71 12.88 -22.86
CA GLY A 521 4.76 13.91 -21.82
C GLY A 521 3.39 14.50 -21.50
N ILE A 522 2.78 15.21 -22.47
CA ILE A 522 1.40 15.70 -22.40
C ILE A 522 0.57 15.26 -23.61
N ALA A 523 -0.55 14.60 -23.37
CA ALA A 523 -1.52 14.17 -24.39
C ALA A 523 -2.84 14.93 -24.26
N ILE A 524 -3.28 15.63 -25.31
CA ILE A 524 -4.59 16.29 -25.39
C ILE A 524 -5.31 15.76 -26.62
N THR A 525 -6.39 14.98 -26.44
CA THR A 525 -6.99 14.20 -27.53
C THR A 525 -8.52 14.18 -27.51
N GLY A 526 -9.13 13.77 -28.62
CA GLY A 526 -10.59 13.71 -28.74
C GLY A 526 -11.24 15.10 -28.71
N THR A 527 -12.45 15.21 -28.18
CA THR A 527 -13.19 16.49 -28.11
C THR A 527 -12.72 17.44 -27.01
N SER A 528 -11.51 17.24 -26.48
CA SER A 528 -11.02 17.99 -25.31
C SER A 528 -10.87 19.49 -25.56
N VAL A 529 -11.17 20.28 -24.52
CA VAL A 529 -11.04 21.74 -24.49
C VAL A 529 -9.94 22.11 -23.49
N LEU A 530 -9.03 23.00 -23.89
CA LEU A 530 -7.93 23.49 -23.06
C LEU A 530 -7.83 25.02 -23.16
N ASP A 531 -8.60 25.72 -22.33
CA ASP A 531 -8.64 27.19 -22.34
C ASP A 531 -7.50 27.73 -21.48
N GLY A 532 -6.59 28.49 -22.09
CA GLY A 532 -5.31 28.92 -21.49
C GLY A 532 -4.08 28.25 -22.11
N GLY A 533 -4.27 27.10 -22.79
CA GLY A 533 -3.21 26.41 -23.52
C GLY A 533 -2.19 25.71 -22.62
N ILE A 534 -0.95 25.56 -23.10
CA ILE A 534 0.17 24.93 -22.36
C ILE A 534 1.31 25.93 -22.25
N LEU A 535 1.80 26.17 -21.03
CA LEU A 535 3.01 26.95 -20.74
C LEU A 535 4.09 26.04 -20.15
N ASN A 536 5.16 25.79 -20.89
CA ASN A 536 6.38 25.18 -20.36
C ASN A 536 7.41 26.29 -20.10
N SER A 537 7.69 26.58 -18.83
CA SER A 537 8.59 27.66 -18.41
C SER A 537 10.06 27.35 -18.68
N ALA A 538 10.95 28.31 -18.42
CA ALA A 538 12.37 28.19 -18.75
C ALA A 538 13.11 27.04 -18.03
N THR A 539 12.65 26.66 -16.83
CA THR A 539 13.12 25.49 -16.07
C THR A 539 12.34 24.20 -16.39
N GLY A 540 11.20 24.33 -17.09
CA GLY A 540 10.27 23.24 -17.33
C GLY A 540 10.79 22.23 -18.35
N THR A 541 10.67 20.95 -18.02
CA THR A 541 10.96 19.84 -18.94
C THR A 541 9.71 19.01 -19.18
N ILE A 542 9.38 18.76 -20.45
CA ILE A 542 8.34 17.83 -20.87
C ILE A 542 8.98 16.75 -21.75
N SER A 543 8.91 15.49 -21.34
CA SER A 543 9.61 14.38 -22.00
C SER A 543 8.77 13.12 -22.25
N GLY A 544 9.14 12.40 -23.31
CA GLY A 544 8.61 11.08 -23.65
C GLY A 544 9.02 10.65 -25.05
N THR A 545 8.52 9.50 -25.53
CA THR A 545 8.63 9.16 -26.97
C THR A 545 7.99 10.26 -27.83
N LYS A 546 6.87 10.80 -27.35
CA LYS A 546 6.33 12.12 -27.71
C LYS A 546 6.47 13.06 -26.52
N ALA A 547 7.05 14.24 -26.68
CA ALA A 547 6.91 15.28 -25.67
C ALA A 547 5.44 15.76 -25.59
N LEU A 548 4.82 15.95 -26.76
CA LEU A 548 3.43 16.44 -26.88
C LEU A 548 2.66 15.61 -27.92
N ASN A 549 1.42 15.22 -27.59
CA ASN A 549 0.49 14.54 -28.49
C ASN A 549 -0.87 15.26 -28.50
N LEU A 550 -1.00 16.29 -29.34
CA LEU A 550 -2.12 17.24 -29.34
C LEU A 550 -3.04 16.96 -30.53
N THR A 551 -3.77 15.84 -30.47
CA THR A 551 -4.70 15.37 -31.50
C THR A 551 -6.15 15.62 -31.10
N ASN A 552 -6.42 16.77 -30.48
CA ASN A 552 -7.76 17.24 -30.18
C ASN A 552 -8.50 17.68 -31.46
N SER A 553 -9.80 17.40 -31.51
CA SER A 553 -10.74 17.85 -32.55
C SER A 553 -11.60 19.04 -32.12
N GLY A 554 -11.41 19.53 -30.87
CA GLY A 554 -12.03 20.76 -30.36
C GLY A 554 -11.34 22.02 -30.88
N SER A 555 -11.41 23.12 -30.12
CA SER A 555 -10.76 24.39 -30.45
C SER A 555 -9.22 24.26 -30.48
N ALA A 556 -8.58 24.95 -31.42
CA ALA A 556 -7.12 25.10 -31.43
C ALA A 556 -6.66 25.97 -30.26
N PHE A 557 -5.57 25.57 -29.59
CA PHE A 557 -4.93 26.33 -28.52
C PHE A 557 -3.44 26.59 -28.83
N THR A 558 -2.78 27.32 -27.93
CA THR A 558 -1.35 27.66 -28.04
C THR A 558 -0.53 26.91 -27.00
N VAL A 559 0.58 26.34 -27.43
CA VAL A 559 1.68 25.88 -26.59
C VAL A 559 2.76 26.95 -26.59
N THR A 560 3.19 27.41 -25.43
CA THR A 560 4.33 28.31 -25.25
C THR A 560 5.45 27.56 -24.55
N ASN A 561 6.51 27.24 -25.28
CA ASN A 561 7.69 26.58 -24.76
C ASN A 561 8.85 27.57 -24.55
N ARG A 562 9.32 27.66 -23.30
CA ARG A 562 10.54 28.36 -22.88
C ARG A 562 11.63 27.42 -22.36
N GLY A 563 11.29 26.18 -22.03
CA GLY A 563 12.18 25.13 -21.54
C GLY A 563 12.37 23.99 -22.56
N SER A 564 12.50 22.76 -22.07
CA SER A 564 12.82 21.58 -22.91
C SER A 564 11.58 20.77 -23.30
N LEU A 565 11.40 20.52 -24.59
CA LEU A 565 10.51 19.48 -25.11
C LEU A 565 11.36 18.32 -25.66
N THR A 566 11.38 17.18 -24.97
CA THR A 566 12.25 16.05 -25.28
C THR A 566 11.44 14.88 -25.82
N GLY A 567 11.39 14.73 -27.15
CA GLY A 567 10.57 13.74 -27.86
C GLY A 567 9.86 14.32 -29.08
N GLN A 568 9.10 13.51 -29.81
CA GLN A 568 8.26 14.00 -30.91
C GLN A 568 7.19 14.98 -30.41
N VAL A 569 6.89 16.02 -31.21
CA VAL A 569 5.81 16.97 -30.95
C VAL A 569 4.76 16.83 -32.05
N VAL A 570 3.57 16.34 -31.71
CA VAL A 570 2.41 16.25 -32.61
C VAL A 570 1.43 17.37 -32.27
N LEU A 571 1.21 18.31 -33.18
CA LEU A 571 0.43 19.53 -32.95
C LEU A 571 -1.04 19.45 -33.35
N GLY A 572 -1.42 18.53 -34.25
CA GLY A 572 -2.78 18.50 -34.79
C GLY A 572 -3.14 19.82 -35.48
N ILE A 573 -4.08 20.58 -34.90
CA ILE A 573 -4.52 21.91 -35.36
C ILE A 573 -3.86 23.08 -34.60
N ASN A 574 -3.01 22.80 -33.61
CA ASN A 574 -2.60 23.76 -32.59
C ASN A 574 -1.36 24.59 -32.99
N THR A 575 -1.10 25.67 -32.23
CA THR A 575 0.07 26.54 -32.40
C THR A 575 1.16 26.21 -31.39
N LEU A 576 2.42 26.14 -31.82
CA LEU A 576 3.61 26.05 -30.96
C LEU A 576 4.47 27.31 -31.07
N ASN A 577 4.60 28.04 -29.96
CA ASN A 577 5.56 29.13 -29.79
C ASN A 577 6.81 28.61 -29.07
N ILE A 578 7.97 28.76 -29.69
CA ILE A 578 9.29 28.45 -29.10
C ILE A 578 9.94 29.80 -28.77
N LEU A 579 10.07 30.14 -27.48
CA LEU A 579 10.45 31.48 -27.00
C LEU A 579 11.61 31.45 -26.01
N GLY A 580 12.64 32.26 -26.24
CA GLY A 580 13.76 32.43 -25.31
C GLY A 580 14.96 31.51 -25.58
N SER A 581 16.11 31.85 -25.00
CA SER A 581 17.40 31.18 -25.27
C SER A 581 17.55 29.78 -24.67
N THR A 582 16.68 29.41 -23.73
CA THR A 582 16.64 28.08 -23.10
C THR A 582 15.69 27.11 -23.80
N ALA A 583 14.87 27.59 -24.74
CA ALA A 583 13.83 26.79 -25.37
C ALA A 583 14.43 25.77 -26.34
N SER A 584 14.16 24.48 -26.11
CA SER A 584 14.63 23.39 -26.96
C SER A 584 13.48 22.46 -27.39
N VAL A 585 13.64 21.82 -28.54
CA VAL A 585 12.74 20.76 -29.03
C VAL A 585 13.60 19.64 -29.63
N THR A 586 13.70 18.51 -28.94
CA THR A 586 14.59 17.40 -29.35
C THR A 586 13.77 16.25 -29.95
N GLY A 587 13.27 16.46 -31.17
CA GLY A 587 12.44 15.49 -31.89
C GLY A 587 11.87 16.06 -33.19
N THR A 588 11.08 15.26 -33.90
CA THR A 588 10.32 15.75 -35.07
C THR A 588 9.08 16.53 -34.63
N VAL A 589 8.72 17.55 -35.39
CA VAL A 589 7.50 18.35 -35.15
C VAL A 589 6.53 18.10 -36.30
N THR A 590 5.38 17.51 -36.00
CA THR A 590 4.35 17.20 -36.99
C THR A 590 3.07 17.98 -36.70
N GLY A 591 2.41 18.45 -37.75
CA GLY A 591 1.12 19.13 -37.66
C GLY A 591 0.15 18.68 -38.74
N GLY A 592 -1.03 19.30 -38.77
CA GLY A 592 -2.02 19.20 -39.83
C GLY A 592 -2.57 20.57 -40.22
N THR A 593 -3.73 20.57 -40.88
CA THR A 593 -4.44 21.79 -41.29
C THR A 593 -4.71 22.72 -40.09
N GLY A 594 -4.33 23.99 -40.20
CA GLY A 594 -4.41 24.99 -39.13
C GLY A 594 -3.18 25.09 -38.22
N SER A 595 -2.28 24.10 -38.21
CA SER A 595 -1.12 24.12 -37.30
C SER A 595 -0.07 25.17 -37.67
N VAL A 596 0.49 25.82 -36.64
CA VAL A 596 1.47 26.90 -36.76
C VAL A 596 2.66 26.66 -35.83
N VAL A 597 3.88 26.88 -36.32
CA VAL A 597 5.09 26.95 -35.47
C VAL A 597 5.69 28.36 -35.55
N ASN A 598 5.85 29.01 -34.40
CA ASN A 598 6.46 30.33 -34.27
C ASN A 598 7.78 30.24 -33.48
N ILE A 599 8.86 30.74 -34.06
CA ILE A 599 10.17 30.88 -33.42
C ILE A 599 10.35 32.35 -33.02
N GLY A 600 10.26 32.65 -31.71
CA GLY A 600 10.24 34.00 -31.16
C GLY A 600 11.38 34.29 -30.16
N THR A 601 11.80 35.55 -30.10
CA THR A 601 12.76 36.12 -29.12
C THR A 601 13.94 35.20 -28.74
N GLY A 602 15.01 35.23 -29.52
CA GLY A 602 16.25 34.50 -29.24
C GLY A 602 16.75 33.68 -30.43
N ALA A 603 17.83 32.93 -30.22
CA ALA A 603 18.41 32.04 -31.24
C ALA A 603 18.07 30.58 -30.94
N LEU A 604 17.21 29.96 -31.77
CA LEU A 604 16.99 28.53 -31.78
C LEU A 604 18.11 27.87 -32.62
N ASN A 605 19.03 27.21 -31.94
CA ASN A 605 20.10 26.45 -32.59
C ASN A 605 19.61 25.02 -32.85
N THR A 606 19.54 24.59 -34.11
CA THR A 606 19.10 23.21 -34.42
C THR A 606 20.10 22.15 -33.98
N GLY A 607 21.29 22.52 -33.49
CA GLY A 607 22.22 21.56 -32.89
C GLY A 607 21.68 20.84 -31.65
N SER A 608 20.65 21.39 -30.97
CA SER A 608 19.89 20.68 -29.93
C SER A 608 18.73 19.84 -30.48
N MET A 609 18.36 20.01 -31.75
CA MET A 609 17.42 19.12 -32.43
C MET A 609 18.22 17.95 -32.99
N THR A 610 17.92 16.72 -32.56
CA THR A 610 18.66 15.52 -32.97
C THR A 610 18.80 15.44 -34.50
N ALA A 611 19.99 15.05 -34.99
CA ALA A 611 20.43 15.14 -36.38
C ALA A 611 19.30 15.07 -37.44
N GLY A 612 18.94 16.23 -37.99
CA GLY A 612 17.81 16.35 -38.93
C GLY A 612 16.45 16.52 -38.28
N GLY A 613 16.32 17.46 -37.32
CA GLY A 613 15.05 17.81 -36.65
C GLY A 613 13.97 18.31 -37.61
N ASN A 614 13.27 17.39 -38.26
CA ASN A 614 12.35 17.69 -39.35
C ASN A 614 10.99 18.24 -38.83
N PHE A 615 10.49 19.24 -39.54
CA PHE A 615 9.11 19.72 -39.43
C PHE A 615 8.28 19.15 -40.58
N ALA A 616 7.04 18.72 -40.35
CA ALA A 616 6.19 18.15 -41.39
C ALA A 616 4.69 18.44 -41.19
N GLY A 617 3.96 18.61 -42.30
CA GLY A 617 2.51 18.78 -42.29
C GLY A 617 2.00 20.11 -41.71
N LEU A 618 2.88 21.09 -41.50
CA LEU A 618 2.48 22.38 -40.94
C LEU A 618 1.67 23.20 -41.95
N SER A 619 0.73 24.02 -41.46
CA SER A 619 0.13 25.05 -42.32
C SER A 619 1.05 26.27 -42.41
N GLN A 620 1.66 26.68 -41.29
CA GLN A 620 2.58 27.82 -41.27
C GLN A 620 3.78 27.61 -40.36
N MET A 621 4.95 28.10 -40.78
CA MET A 621 6.12 28.29 -39.92
C MET A 621 6.57 29.75 -39.97
N ASN A 622 6.86 30.36 -38.82
CA ASN A 622 7.29 31.75 -38.72
C ASN A 622 8.61 31.88 -37.94
N ILE A 623 9.60 32.57 -38.52
CA ILE A 623 10.75 33.11 -37.79
C ILE A 623 10.46 34.58 -37.49
N GLY A 624 10.27 34.91 -36.22
CA GLY A 624 9.96 36.28 -35.76
C GLY A 624 11.13 37.25 -35.94
N ALA A 625 10.82 38.56 -35.96
CA ALA A 625 11.85 39.59 -35.97
C ALA A 625 12.73 39.50 -34.71
N GLY A 626 14.05 39.62 -34.87
CA GLY A 626 15.03 39.41 -33.80
C GLY A 626 15.27 37.95 -33.40
N SER A 627 14.56 36.98 -34.02
CA SER A 627 14.82 35.56 -33.83
C SER A 627 15.82 35.01 -34.83
N THR A 628 16.51 33.92 -34.48
CA THR A 628 17.34 33.14 -35.42
C THR A 628 16.94 31.66 -35.38
N LEU A 629 16.75 31.04 -36.54
CA LEU A 629 16.76 29.59 -36.72
C LEU A 629 18.09 29.20 -37.35
N ARG A 630 18.98 28.51 -36.61
CA ARG A 630 20.33 28.13 -37.09
C ARG A 630 20.42 26.62 -37.36
N SER A 631 20.29 26.24 -38.63
CA SER A 631 20.52 24.90 -39.17
C SER A 631 22.02 24.55 -39.15
N SER A 632 22.41 23.62 -38.28
CA SER A 632 23.79 23.06 -38.20
C SER A 632 23.93 21.66 -38.83
N SER A 633 22.82 21.07 -39.27
CA SER A 633 22.73 19.82 -40.03
C SER A 633 21.78 20.03 -41.21
N ALA A 634 21.64 19.04 -42.11
CA ALA A 634 20.52 19.02 -43.05
C ALA A 634 19.18 19.12 -42.28
N LEU A 635 18.22 19.86 -42.83
CA LEU A 635 16.95 20.18 -42.17
C LEU A 635 15.81 20.13 -43.20
N THR A 636 14.77 19.34 -42.93
CA THR A 636 13.55 19.32 -43.76
C THR A 636 12.44 20.09 -43.07
N ILE A 637 11.76 20.96 -43.81
CA ILE A 637 10.60 21.72 -43.37
C ILE A 637 9.44 21.42 -44.33
N GLY A 638 8.37 20.80 -43.85
CA GLY A 638 7.11 20.67 -44.59
C GLY A 638 6.08 21.62 -44.01
N ALA A 639 5.87 22.76 -44.66
CA ALA A 639 4.93 23.80 -44.25
C ALA A 639 4.31 24.48 -45.47
N THR A 640 2.97 24.66 -45.54
CA THR A 640 2.34 25.34 -46.70
C THR A 640 2.96 26.71 -46.96
N THR A 641 3.28 27.46 -45.91
CA THR A 641 4.11 28.68 -46.02
C THR A 641 5.08 28.81 -44.86
N MET A 642 6.33 29.16 -45.15
CA MET A 642 7.35 29.56 -44.19
C MET A 642 7.62 31.06 -44.33
N SER A 643 7.32 31.85 -43.29
CA SER A 643 7.65 33.28 -43.23
C SER A 643 8.91 33.52 -42.41
N ASN A 644 9.84 34.32 -42.93
CA ASN A 644 11.06 34.71 -42.25
C ASN A 644 11.15 36.23 -42.12
N SER A 645 10.95 36.73 -40.90
CA SER A 645 11.20 38.13 -40.50
C SER A 645 12.45 38.29 -39.62
N GLY A 646 13.11 37.19 -39.28
CA GLY A 646 14.34 37.14 -38.48
C GLY A 646 15.52 36.66 -39.33
N ILE A 647 16.29 35.70 -38.81
CA ILE A 647 17.43 35.10 -39.50
C ILE A 647 17.19 33.59 -39.69
N LEU A 648 17.19 33.12 -40.93
CA LEU A 648 17.37 31.70 -41.27
C LEU A 648 18.85 31.48 -41.57
N SER A 649 19.60 30.84 -40.67
CA SER A 649 21.03 30.58 -40.82
C SER A 649 21.28 29.12 -41.15
N VAL A 650 22.09 28.83 -42.16
CA VAL A 650 22.44 27.47 -42.60
C VAL A 650 23.95 27.32 -42.61
N ALA A 651 24.48 26.37 -41.85
CA ALA A 651 25.91 26.10 -41.78
C ALA A 651 26.49 25.66 -43.13
N ALA A 652 27.79 25.89 -43.33
CA ALA A 652 28.50 25.45 -44.53
C ALA A 652 28.35 23.93 -44.75
N GLY A 653 28.17 23.52 -46.00
CA GLY A 653 28.00 22.11 -46.38
C GLY A 653 26.61 21.52 -46.13
N HIS A 654 25.68 22.30 -45.56
CA HIS A 654 24.32 21.84 -45.24
C HIS A 654 23.25 22.50 -46.12
N THR A 655 22.08 21.86 -46.18
CA THR A 655 20.94 22.34 -46.97
C THR A 655 19.68 22.27 -46.12
N VAL A 656 18.91 23.36 -46.14
CA VAL A 656 17.51 23.38 -45.70
C VAL A 656 16.63 23.06 -46.90
N SER A 657 15.78 22.05 -46.78
CA SER A 657 14.82 21.64 -47.80
C SER A 657 13.40 21.96 -47.33
N LEU A 658 12.77 22.97 -47.93
CA LEU A 658 11.40 23.38 -47.66
C LEU A 658 10.43 22.83 -48.72
N THR A 659 9.45 22.07 -48.26
CA THR A 659 8.27 21.69 -49.04
C THR A 659 7.15 22.70 -48.76
N GLY A 660 6.87 23.55 -49.75
CA GLY A 660 5.92 24.68 -49.65
C GLY A 660 6.55 26.02 -50.05
N ASP A 661 5.88 27.13 -49.73
CA ASP A 661 6.30 28.49 -50.13
C ASP A 661 7.20 29.16 -49.07
N TYR A 662 8.26 29.84 -49.49
CA TYR A 662 9.14 30.66 -48.64
C TYR A 662 8.89 32.15 -48.87
N VAL A 663 8.61 32.90 -47.80
CA VAL A 663 8.46 34.35 -47.82
C VAL A 663 9.47 34.98 -46.87
N GLN A 664 10.42 35.74 -47.41
CA GLN A 664 11.34 36.55 -46.60
C GLN A 664 10.84 37.99 -46.54
N ALA A 665 10.40 38.39 -45.35
CA ALA A 665 9.82 39.71 -45.10
C ALA A 665 10.88 40.83 -45.18
N ALA A 666 10.42 42.08 -45.20
CA ALA A 666 11.31 43.24 -45.13
C ALA A 666 12.10 43.21 -43.81
N GLY A 667 13.44 43.35 -43.88
CA GLY A 667 14.34 43.18 -42.74
C GLY A 667 14.72 41.73 -42.41
N GLY A 668 14.00 40.73 -42.94
CA GLY A 668 14.35 39.31 -42.80
C GLY A 668 15.62 38.94 -43.57
N MET A 669 16.36 37.97 -43.05
CA MET A 669 17.70 37.57 -43.52
C MET A 669 17.81 36.06 -43.74
N PHE A 670 18.47 35.67 -44.83
CA PHE A 670 18.99 34.32 -45.04
C PHE A 670 20.51 34.35 -44.92
N ARG A 671 21.09 33.61 -43.96
CA ARG A 671 22.53 33.53 -43.70
C ARG A 671 23.11 32.20 -44.18
N SER A 672 23.96 32.23 -45.20
CA SER A 672 24.71 31.07 -45.68
C SER A 672 26.10 31.03 -45.03
N GLY A 673 26.44 29.93 -44.33
CA GLY A 673 27.80 29.67 -43.91
C GLY A 673 28.68 29.27 -45.10
N LEU A 674 29.93 29.73 -45.16
CA LEU A 674 30.86 29.47 -46.26
C LEU A 674 32.23 29.01 -45.73
N THR A 675 32.74 27.88 -46.24
CA THR A 675 34.11 27.39 -45.94
C THR A 675 34.97 27.15 -47.18
N ASN A 676 34.38 26.99 -48.36
CA ASN A 676 35.06 27.03 -49.67
C ASN A 676 34.02 27.13 -50.82
N ALA A 677 34.48 27.26 -52.07
CA ALA A 677 33.62 27.43 -53.25
C ALA A 677 32.62 26.29 -53.54
N THR A 678 32.75 25.11 -52.90
CA THR A 678 31.82 23.99 -53.02
C THR A 678 31.07 23.68 -51.73
N THR A 679 31.54 24.19 -50.58
CA THR A 679 30.99 23.92 -49.25
C THR A 679 30.40 25.20 -48.63
N TYR A 680 29.09 25.37 -48.82
CA TYR A 680 28.31 26.51 -48.33
C TYR A 680 26.88 26.09 -47.97
N GLY A 681 26.18 26.91 -47.19
CA GLY A 681 24.80 26.67 -46.78
C GLY A 681 23.80 26.99 -47.89
N LYS A 682 22.80 26.13 -48.09
CA LYS A 682 21.78 26.27 -49.17
C LYS A 682 20.35 26.21 -48.65
N LEU A 683 19.43 26.86 -49.37
CA LEU A 683 17.98 26.74 -49.19
C LEU A 683 17.32 26.27 -50.49
N ASN A 684 16.76 25.05 -50.46
CA ASN A 684 15.97 24.48 -51.55
C ASN A 684 14.48 24.56 -51.20
N VAL A 685 13.65 25.10 -52.10
CA VAL A 685 12.21 25.34 -51.88
C VAL A 685 11.41 24.71 -53.02
N THR A 686 10.45 23.83 -52.71
CA THR A 686 9.61 23.19 -53.75
C THR A 686 8.49 24.10 -54.28
N GLY A 687 8.01 25.04 -53.46
CA GLY A 687 7.04 26.05 -53.84
C GLY A 687 7.68 27.33 -54.38
N ASN A 688 7.01 28.44 -54.13
CA ASN A 688 7.46 29.79 -54.48
C ASN A 688 8.47 30.35 -53.48
N VAL A 689 9.33 31.25 -53.94
CA VAL A 689 10.21 32.08 -53.11
C VAL A 689 9.86 33.54 -53.36
N ASN A 690 9.50 34.27 -52.31
CA ASN A 690 9.23 35.71 -52.35
C ASN A 690 10.16 36.46 -51.39
N LEU A 691 11.09 37.24 -51.94
CA LEU A 691 12.04 38.06 -51.20
C LEU A 691 11.61 39.53 -51.26
N ALA A 692 11.20 40.10 -50.12
CA ALA A 692 10.83 41.52 -50.04
C ALA A 692 12.02 42.44 -50.39
N ALA A 693 11.75 43.64 -50.89
CA ALA A 693 12.77 44.55 -51.42
C ALA A 693 13.85 45.01 -50.42
N SER A 694 13.58 44.89 -49.11
CA SER A 694 14.54 45.19 -48.03
C SER A 694 14.93 43.95 -47.22
N SER A 695 14.75 42.76 -47.78
CA SER A 695 15.29 41.51 -47.25
C SER A 695 16.79 41.37 -47.59
N LYS A 696 17.54 40.56 -46.83
CA LYS A 696 19.00 40.41 -46.99
C LYS A 696 19.44 38.96 -47.19
N ILE A 697 20.52 38.77 -47.94
CA ILE A 697 21.33 37.57 -47.85
C ILE A 697 22.62 37.93 -47.11
N ASP A 698 23.06 37.07 -46.21
CA ASP A 698 24.26 37.26 -45.41
C ASP A 698 25.19 36.05 -45.55
N VAL A 699 26.50 36.26 -45.56
CA VAL A 699 27.49 35.19 -45.76
C VAL A 699 28.43 35.13 -44.56
N ASP A 700 28.28 34.08 -43.77
CA ASP A 700 29.06 33.76 -42.57
C ASP A 700 30.29 32.97 -43.01
N VAL A 701 31.34 33.69 -43.44
CA VAL A 701 32.62 33.11 -43.88
C VAL A 701 33.38 32.59 -42.66
N SER A 702 33.81 31.34 -42.74
CA SER A 702 34.51 30.65 -41.65
C SER A 702 35.77 29.95 -42.17
N GLY A 703 36.86 30.06 -41.39
CA GLY A 703 38.21 29.72 -41.85
C GLY A 703 38.83 30.77 -42.77
N ALA A 704 39.85 30.39 -43.53
CA ALA A 704 40.52 31.24 -44.53
C ALA A 704 40.31 30.68 -45.95
N PRO A 705 39.08 30.76 -46.51
CA PRO A 705 38.79 30.21 -47.81
C PRO A 705 39.50 30.96 -48.93
N VAL A 706 40.33 30.25 -49.70
CA VAL A 706 40.91 30.77 -50.94
C VAL A 706 39.86 30.65 -52.04
N LEU A 707 39.24 31.75 -52.41
CA LEU A 707 38.18 31.81 -53.42
C LEU A 707 38.66 32.63 -54.63
N ALA A 708 38.48 32.09 -55.82
CA ALA A 708 38.85 32.79 -57.05
C ALA A 708 37.88 33.94 -57.34
N ASN A 709 38.40 35.07 -57.80
CA ASN A 709 37.58 36.17 -58.32
C ASN A 709 36.71 35.67 -59.49
N GLY A 710 35.42 35.99 -59.49
CA GLY A 710 34.43 35.49 -60.44
C GLY A 710 33.89 34.08 -60.16
N ALA A 711 34.33 33.40 -59.10
CA ALA A 711 33.74 32.12 -58.70
C ALA A 711 32.26 32.29 -58.27
N VAL A 712 31.44 31.28 -58.57
CA VAL A 712 29.99 31.31 -58.38
C VAL A 712 29.56 30.25 -57.39
N LEU A 713 28.98 30.69 -56.26
CA LEU A 713 28.23 29.82 -55.36
C LEU A 713 26.83 29.65 -55.95
N ALA A 714 26.59 28.51 -56.60
CA ALA A 714 25.36 28.23 -57.32
C ALA A 714 24.24 27.67 -56.42
N ASP A 715 22.98 27.99 -56.73
CA ASP A 715 21.81 27.50 -55.99
C ASP A 715 21.93 27.74 -54.47
N VAL A 716 22.22 28.98 -54.06
CA VAL A 716 22.27 29.38 -52.63
C VAL A 716 20.86 29.49 -52.06
N ILE A 717 19.94 30.06 -52.85
CA ILE A 717 18.49 29.92 -52.66
C ILE A 717 17.90 29.42 -53.99
N LYS A 718 17.08 28.36 -53.96
CA LYS A 718 16.52 27.72 -55.16
C LYS A 718 15.01 27.49 -55.01
N ALA A 719 14.23 27.92 -55.99
CA ALA A 719 12.79 27.66 -56.07
C ALA A 719 12.46 26.68 -57.21
N SER A 720 11.56 25.73 -56.96
CA SER A 720 10.92 24.95 -58.03
C SER A 720 9.68 25.66 -58.59
N GLY A 721 8.98 26.47 -57.77
CA GLY A 721 7.87 27.34 -58.17
C GLY A 721 8.32 28.62 -58.87
N THR A 722 7.84 29.78 -58.39
CA THR A 722 8.30 31.11 -58.85
C THR A 722 9.36 31.71 -57.91
N LEU A 723 10.16 32.65 -58.43
CA LEU A 723 11.14 33.42 -57.63
C LEU A 723 10.94 34.92 -57.84
N THR A 724 10.36 35.57 -56.84
CA THR A 724 10.09 37.02 -56.80
C THR A 724 11.09 37.70 -55.88
N THR A 725 11.71 38.78 -56.36
CA THR A 725 12.75 39.55 -55.66
C THR A 725 12.86 40.94 -56.30
N ALA A 726 13.43 41.91 -55.58
CA ALA A 726 13.83 43.19 -56.15
C ALA A 726 14.96 43.05 -57.18
N ALA A 727 15.18 44.10 -57.98
CA ALA A 727 16.19 44.14 -59.04
C ALA A 727 17.65 44.06 -58.50
N THR A 728 17.86 44.43 -57.24
CA THR A 728 19.13 44.30 -56.53
C THR A 728 18.86 43.51 -55.26
N ILE A 729 19.72 42.53 -54.97
CA ILE A 729 19.63 41.70 -53.75
C ILE A 729 20.72 42.20 -52.79
N PRO A 730 20.36 42.77 -51.63
CA PRO A 730 21.34 43.16 -50.63
C PRO A 730 22.07 41.91 -50.11
N VAL A 731 23.38 41.85 -50.35
CA VAL A 731 24.27 40.83 -49.79
C VAL A 731 25.22 41.49 -48.80
N THR A 732 25.39 40.87 -47.64
CA THR A 732 26.43 41.22 -46.65
C THR A 732 27.32 40.00 -46.39
N ASP A 733 28.56 40.24 -45.99
CA ASP A 733 29.49 39.19 -45.59
C ASP A 733 30.49 39.75 -44.55
N ASN A 734 31.24 38.84 -43.92
CA ASN A 734 32.27 39.16 -42.91
C ASN A 734 33.71 39.03 -43.46
N SER A 735 33.91 39.04 -44.78
CA SER A 735 35.22 38.89 -45.42
C SER A 735 35.93 40.23 -45.58
N PHE A 736 37.26 40.23 -45.39
CA PHE A 736 38.12 41.35 -45.77
C PHE A 736 38.75 41.18 -47.17
N LEU A 737 38.59 40.01 -47.80
CA LEU A 737 39.34 39.61 -49.01
C LEU A 737 38.51 39.71 -50.30
N PHE A 738 37.19 39.60 -50.18
CA PHE A 738 36.25 39.58 -51.29
C PHE A 738 34.88 40.08 -50.82
N ASN A 739 34.09 40.60 -51.74
CA ASN A 739 32.67 40.87 -51.55
C ASN A 739 31.84 39.83 -52.30
N LEU A 740 30.62 39.53 -51.86
CA LEU A 740 29.67 38.72 -52.64
C LEU A 740 28.53 39.56 -53.20
N THR A 741 28.09 39.23 -54.42
CA THR A 741 26.93 39.86 -55.07
C THR A 741 25.86 38.83 -55.43
N GLY A 742 24.59 39.15 -55.15
CA GLY A 742 23.46 38.26 -55.41
C GLY A 742 22.94 38.41 -56.83
N VAL A 743 23.01 37.33 -57.60
CA VAL A 743 22.58 37.28 -59.02
C VAL A 743 21.42 36.30 -59.18
N LYS A 744 20.30 36.78 -59.72
CA LYS A 744 19.17 35.94 -60.08
C LYS A 744 19.48 35.14 -61.35
N ASN A 745 19.54 33.82 -61.23
CA ASN A 745 19.74 32.87 -62.32
C ASN A 745 18.47 32.03 -62.50
N GLY A 746 17.52 32.52 -63.30
CA GLY A 746 16.22 31.87 -63.51
C GLY A 746 15.40 31.79 -62.21
N LYS A 747 15.27 30.58 -61.66
CA LYS A 747 14.56 30.29 -60.39
C LYS A 747 15.50 30.14 -59.18
N SER A 748 16.80 30.43 -59.34
CA SER A 748 17.79 30.40 -58.28
C SER A 748 18.41 31.77 -58.03
N ILE A 749 18.91 31.99 -56.81
CA ILE A 749 19.90 33.02 -56.49
C ILE A 749 21.26 32.35 -56.36
N ASN A 750 22.21 32.85 -57.15
CA ASN A 750 23.62 32.54 -57.02
C ASN A 750 24.33 33.70 -56.31
N LEU A 751 25.44 33.42 -55.64
CA LEU A 751 26.35 34.46 -55.16
C LEU A 751 27.63 34.45 -56.01
N VAL A 752 27.97 35.59 -56.61
CA VAL A 752 29.20 35.76 -57.40
C VAL A 752 30.23 36.51 -56.54
N ILE A 753 31.43 35.94 -56.47
CA ILE A 753 32.54 36.46 -55.67
C ILE A 753 33.29 37.51 -56.48
N ALA A 754 33.42 38.71 -55.93
CA ALA A 754 34.23 39.79 -56.47
C ALA A 754 35.40 40.07 -55.53
N SER A 755 36.61 40.27 -56.06
CA SER A 755 37.75 40.75 -55.28
C SER A 755 37.37 42.06 -54.57
N ALA A 756 37.69 42.17 -53.28
CA ALA A 756 37.43 43.40 -52.54
C ALA A 756 38.22 44.54 -53.16
N THR A 757 37.53 45.57 -53.65
CA THR A 757 38.20 46.80 -54.07
C THR A 757 38.79 47.45 -52.82
N PRO A 758 40.06 47.92 -52.84
CA PRO A 758 40.65 48.57 -51.69
C PRO A 758 39.86 49.85 -51.39
N THR A 759 39.09 49.84 -50.31
CA THR A 759 38.42 51.03 -49.80
C THR A 759 39.48 52.11 -49.55
N PRO A 760 39.32 53.35 -50.05
CA PRO A 760 40.25 54.41 -49.71
C PRO A 760 40.33 54.53 -48.19
N THR A 761 41.55 54.52 -47.65
CA THR A 761 41.78 54.66 -46.21
C THR A 761 41.07 55.92 -45.73
N PRO A 762 40.22 55.87 -44.68
CA PRO A 762 39.58 57.07 -44.18
C PRO A 762 40.68 58.06 -43.78
N VAL A 763 40.66 59.23 -44.43
CA VAL A 763 41.54 60.35 -44.05
C VAL A 763 41.29 60.62 -42.56
N PRO A 764 42.32 60.72 -41.71
CA PRO A 764 42.11 61.03 -40.30
C PRO A 764 41.41 62.38 -40.20
N THR A 765 40.18 62.37 -39.70
CA THR A 765 39.44 63.59 -39.38
C THR A 765 40.28 64.38 -38.38
N PRO A 766 40.57 65.67 -38.63
CA PRO A 766 41.47 66.43 -37.78
C PRO A 766 40.96 66.44 -36.33
N THR A 767 41.85 66.07 -35.40
CA THR A 767 41.59 66.12 -33.97
C THR A 767 41.18 67.54 -33.60
N PRO A 768 40.01 67.78 -32.98
CA PRO A 768 39.70 69.10 -32.46
C PRO A 768 40.74 69.46 -31.39
N VAL A 769 41.32 70.65 -31.53
CA VAL A 769 42.34 71.19 -30.62
C VAL A 769 41.82 71.17 -29.19
N PRO A 770 42.63 70.75 -28.18
CA PRO A 770 42.20 70.78 -26.79
C PRO A 770 41.84 72.21 -26.38
N THR A 771 40.55 72.43 -26.12
CA THR A 771 40.07 73.65 -25.49
C THR A 771 40.56 73.63 -24.04
N PRO A 772 41.11 74.73 -23.48
CA PRO A 772 41.68 74.72 -22.13
C PRO A 772 40.64 74.30 -21.09
N VAL A 773 41.07 73.42 -20.18
CA VAL A 773 40.29 72.88 -19.07
C VAL A 773 39.71 74.02 -18.22
N PRO A 774 38.37 74.12 -18.09
CA PRO A 774 37.79 74.88 -16.99
C PRO A 774 38.19 74.21 -15.67
N THR A 775 38.73 75.00 -14.75
CA THR A 775 39.01 74.59 -13.37
C THR A 775 37.74 73.97 -12.76
N PRO A 776 37.83 72.86 -11.99
CA PRO A 776 36.64 72.26 -11.40
C PRO A 776 35.96 73.22 -10.41
N GLU A 777 34.82 73.77 -10.81
CA GLU A 777 33.85 74.33 -9.88
C GLU A 777 33.24 73.15 -9.09
N PRO A 778 33.08 73.25 -7.75
CA PRO A 778 32.67 72.12 -6.93
C PRO A 778 31.29 71.60 -7.37
N THR A 779 31.23 70.30 -7.64
CA THR A 779 29.98 69.59 -7.86
C THR A 779 29.03 69.87 -6.69
N PRO A 780 27.78 70.31 -6.93
CA PRO A 780 26.78 70.36 -5.88
C PRO A 780 26.66 68.97 -5.24
N VAL A 781 26.68 68.92 -3.90
CA VAL A 781 26.30 67.71 -3.17
C VAL A 781 24.93 67.27 -3.70
N PRO A 782 24.72 66.00 -4.05
CA PRO A 782 23.43 65.54 -4.54
C PRO A 782 22.36 65.84 -3.50
N THR A 783 21.41 66.71 -3.85
CA THR A 783 20.15 66.84 -3.12
C THR A 783 19.54 65.45 -3.06
N PRO A 784 19.12 64.95 -1.88
CA PRO A 784 18.60 63.60 -1.77
C PRO A 784 17.41 63.41 -2.71
N VAL A 785 17.41 62.28 -3.43
CA VAL A 785 16.22 61.75 -4.11
C VAL A 785 15.07 61.77 -3.10
N PRO A 786 13.85 62.21 -3.50
CA PRO A 786 12.71 62.21 -2.59
C PRO A 786 12.57 60.83 -1.95
N THR A 787 12.63 60.81 -0.62
CA THR A 787 12.40 59.62 0.18
C THR A 787 11.08 59.00 -0.26
N PRO A 788 11.00 57.68 -0.49
CA PRO A 788 9.71 57.01 -0.59
C PRO A 788 8.89 57.40 0.64
N VAL A 789 7.64 57.81 0.43
CA VAL A 789 6.68 57.94 1.54
C VAL A 789 6.74 56.60 2.29
N PRO A 790 6.95 56.59 3.62
CA PRO A 790 6.86 55.35 4.37
C PRO A 790 5.46 54.78 4.19
N VAL A 791 5.36 53.70 3.40
CA VAL A 791 4.26 52.75 3.54
C VAL A 791 4.25 52.36 5.02
N PRO A 792 3.09 52.43 5.70
CA PRO A 792 3.05 52.33 7.16
C PRO A 792 3.84 51.11 7.64
N THR A 793 4.78 51.37 8.54
CA THR A 793 5.46 50.33 9.32
C THR A 793 4.42 49.35 9.84
N PRO A 794 4.60 48.03 9.65
CA PRO A 794 3.82 47.06 10.39
C PRO A 794 3.87 47.42 11.87
N VAL A 795 2.69 47.49 12.49
CA VAL A 795 2.60 47.57 13.96
C VAL A 795 3.45 46.43 14.51
N PRO A 796 4.35 46.68 15.48
CA PRO A 796 5.09 45.60 16.10
C PRO A 796 4.11 44.58 16.65
N THR A 797 4.08 43.39 16.04
CA THR A 797 3.49 42.20 16.66
C THR A 797 4.14 42.09 18.05
N PRO A 798 3.36 41.97 19.13
CA PRO A 798 3.91 42.07 20.48
C PRO A 798 5.08 41.11 20.66
N VAL A 799 6.20 41.66 21.12
CA VAL A 799 7.38 40.87 21.51
C VAL A 799 6.90 39.78 22.46
N PRO A 800 7.13 38.49 22.17
CA PRO A 800 6.80 37.44 23.11
C PRO A 800 7.58 37.70 24.39
N THR A 801 6.85 37.93 25.48
CA THR A 801 7.41 38.00 26.84
C THR A 801 8.35 36.81 27.05
N PRO A 802 9.55 37.02 27.62
CA PRO A 802 10.45 35.92 27.93
C PRO A 802 9.72 34.88 28.79
N VAL A 803 9.51 33.69 28.22
CA VAL A 803 9.03 32.54 29.00
C VAL A 803 10.06 32.29 30.10
N PRO A 804 9.65 32.14 31.37
CA PRO A 804 10.60 31.99 32.47
C PRO A 804 11.55 30.83 32.22
N THR A 805 12.86 31.10 32.33
CA THR A 805 13.89 30.07 32.30
C THR A 805 13.56 29.02 33.36
N PRO A 806 13.44 27.72 33.00
CA PRO A 806 13.26 26.68 34.02
C PRO A 806 14.46 26.71 34.97
N VAL A 807 14.18 26.94 36.25
CA VAL A 807 15.18 26.82 37.31
C VAL A 807 15.70 25.37 37.28
N PRO A 808 17.03 25.13 37.29
CA PRO A 808 17.56 23.78 37.29
C PRO A 808 17.03 23.00 38.49
N THR A 809 16.27 21.93 38.21
CA THR A 809 15.87 20.97 39.23
C THR A 809 17.13 20.34 39.84
N PRO A 810 17.19 20.11 41.18
CA PRO A 810 18.41 19.65 41.82
C PRO A 810 18.88 18.30 41.26
N VAL A 811 20.18 18.19 40.98
CA VAL A 811 20.83 16.93 40.60
C VAL A 811 20.65 15.91 41.73
N PRO A 812 20.05 14.73 41.47
CA PRO A 812 20.00 13.66 42.47
C PRO A 812 21.42 13.17 42.78
N THR A 813 21.78 13.15 44.07
CA THR A 813 23.03 12.57 44.57
C THR A 813 23.21 11.12 44.08
N PRO A 814 24.43 10.68 43.72
CA PRO A 814 24.68 9.30 43.31
C PRO A 814 24.34 8.31 44.43
N VAL A 815 23.47 7.34 44.13
CA VAL A 815 23.18 6.21 45.01
C VAL A 815 24.37 5.21 44.96
N PRO A 816 24.78 4.58 46.07
CA PRO A 816 26.01 3.78 46.10
C PRO A 816 25.99 2.53 45.19
N VAL A 817 27.14 2.21 44.63
CA VAL A 817 27.39 1.03 43.80
C VAL A 817 27.24 -0.26 44.64
N PRO A 818 26.40 -1.23 44.23
CA PRO A 818 26.42 -2.58 44.80
C PRO A 818 27.65 -3.36 44.35
N THR A 819 28.27 -4.07 45.28
CA THR A 819 29.45 -4.94 45.07
C THR A 819 29.20 -6.09 44.08
N PRO A 820 30.24 -6.60 43.38
CA PRO A 820 30.10 -7.71 42.45
C PRO A 820 29.73 -9.03 43.14
N VAL A 821 28.81 -9.79 42.55
CA VAL A 821 28.47 -11.17 42.94
C VAL A 821 29.41 -12.16 42.21
N PRO A 822 29.83 -13.29 42.81
CA PRO A 822 30.91 -14.12 42.27
C PRO A 822 30.56 -14.90 41.00
N THR A 823 31.59 -15.14 40.18
CA THR A 823 31.57 -15.90 38.93
C THR A 823 31.22 -17.39 39.14
N PRO A 824 30.31 -17.99 38.35
CA PRO A 824 30.12 -19.44 38.30
C PRO A 824 31.29 -20.14 37.60
N VAL A 825 31.62 -21.36 38.08
CA VAL A 825 32.72 -22.20 37.58
C VAL A 825 32.34 -22.90 36.26
N PRO A 826 33.26 -23.09 35.29
CA PRO A 826 32.96 -23.79 34.03
C PRO A 826 32.62 -25.28 34.22
N VAL A 827 31.59 -25.75 33.50
CA VAL A 827 31.26 -27.18 33.37
C VAL A 827 32.03 -27.78 32.16
N PRO A 828 32.50 -29.04 32.20
CA PRO A 828 33.38 -29.57 31.15
C PRO A 828 32.71 -29.77 29.78
N VAL A 829 33.46 -29.51 28.71
CA VAL A 829 33.06 -29.71 27.31
C VAL A 829 33.34 -31.17 26.88
N PRO A 830 32.40 -31.87 26.21
CA PRO A 830 32.67 -33.18 25.60
C PRO A 830 33.57 -33.12 24.36
N THR A 831 34.42 -34.14 24.21
CA THR A 831 35.45 -34.27 23.16
C THR A 831 34.86 -34.40 21.73
N PRO A 832 35.47 -33.81 20.68
CA PRO A 832 35.02 -34.00 19.30
C PRO A 832 35.26 -35.42 18.76
N VAL A 833 34.33 -35.92 17.95
CA VAL A 833 34.47 -37.18 17.17
C VAL A 833 35.17 -36.87 15.83
N PRO A 834 36.02 -37.77 15.27
CA PRO A 834 36.82 -37.45 14.08
C PRO A 834 36.02 -37.24 12.78
N VAL A 835 36.49 -36.31 11.96
CA VAL A 835 35.95 -35.99 10.62
C VAL A 835 36.55 -36.94 9.57
N PRO A 836 35.75 -37.51 8.63
CA PRO A 836 36.28 -38.26 7.49
C PRO A 836 36.98 -37.37 6.45
N THR A 837 38.11 -37.84 5.92
CA THR A 837 38.88 -37.15 4.87
C THR A 837 38.15 -37.08 3.52
N PRO A 838 38.28 -35.97 2.76
CA PRO A 838 37.65 -35.82 1.44
C PRO A 838 38.33 -36.65 0.34
N VAL A 839 37.54 -37.11 -0.62
CA VAL A 839 37.99 -37.84 -1.83
C VAL A 839 38.36 -36.84 -2.94
N PRO A 840 39.40 -37.09 -3.76
CA PRO A 840 39.82 -36.15 -4.81
C PRO A 840 38.81 -35.99 -5.96
N VAL A 841 38.66 -34.75 -6.43
CA VAL A 841 37.81 -34.37 -7.59
C VAL A 841 38.58 -34.54 -8.91
N PRO A 842 37.96 -35.05 -10.00
CA PRO A 842 38.62 -35.18 -11.30
C PRO A 842 38.87 -33.84 -12.01
N THR A 843 39.95 -33.77 -12.78
CA THR A 843 40.41 -32.60 -13.55
C THR A 843 39.46 -32.24 -14.71
N PRO A 844 39.16 -30.94 -14.97
CA PRO A 844 38.34 -30.53 -16.11
C PRO A 844 39.02 -30.74 -17.48
N VAL A 845 38.23 -31.08 -18.49
CA VAL A 845 38.63 -31.15 -19.91
C VAL A 845 38.59 -29.74 -20.53
N PRO A 846 39.55 -29.34 -21.41
CA PRO A 846 39.53 -28.02 -22.04
C PRO A 846 38.36 -27.83 -23.02
N VAL A 847 37.66 -26.69 -22.90
CA VAL A 847 36.62 -26.24 -23.84
C VAL A 847 37.23 -25.24 -24.85
N PRO A 848 36.80 -25.20 -26.13
CA PRO A 848 37.45 -24.37 -27.15
C PRO A 848 37.33 -22.85 -26.92
N THR A 849 38.36 -22.12 -27.35
CA THR A 849 38.45 -20.65 -27.29
C THR A 849 37.44 -19.96 -28.22
N PRO A 850 36.65 -18.97 -27.73
CA PRO A 850 35.85 -18.10 -28.58
C PRO A 850 36.70 -17.17 -29.45
N VAL A 851 36.23 -16.88 -30.66
CA VAL A 851 36.84 -15.89 -31.58
C VAL A 851 36.56 -14.46 -31.06
N PRO A 852 37.52 -13.51 -31.13
CA PRO A 852 37.32 -12.16 -30.63
C PRO A 852 36.27 -11.38 -31.44
N VAL A 853 35.27 -10.83 -30.75
CA VAL A 853 34.37 -9.77 -31.26
C VAL A 853 35.01 -8.42 -30.92
N PRO A 854 34.95 -7.38 -31.79
CA PRO A 854 35.63 -6.11 -31.54
C PRO A 854 35.09 -5.38 -30.30
N THR A 855 35.98 -4.94 -29.43
CA THR A 855 35.69 -4.10 -28.25
C THR A 855 35.18 -2.71 -28.65
N PRO A 856 34.05 -2.23 -28.11
CA PRO A 856 33.69 -0.82 -28.12
C PRO A 856 34.74 0.01 -27.36
N VAL A 857 35.02 1.22 -27.85
CA VAL A 857 35.92 2.19 -27.20
C VAL A 857 35.29 2.68 -25.88
N PRO A 858 36.04 2.76 -24.77
CA PRO A 858 35.48 3.21 -23.49
C PRO A 858 35.17 4.72 -23.51
N THR A 859 33.90 5.04 -23.27
CA THR A 859 33.42 6.39 -22.98
C THR A 859 33.99 6.85 -21.62
N PRO A 860 34.44 8.12 -21.45
CA PRO A 860 34.98 8.59 -20.18
C PRO A 860 33.94 8.52 -19.04
N PRO A 861 34.37 8.27 -17.79
CA PRO A 861 33.46 8.12 -16.66
C PRO A 861 32.74 9.44 -16.35
N LEU A 862 31.42 9.35 -16.16
CA LEU A 862 30.62 10.43 -15.58
C LEU A 862 31.08 10.69 -14.13
N PRO A 863 31.07 11.95 -13.66
CA PRO A 863 31.32 12.25 -12.25
C PRO A 863 30.25 11.57 -11.38
N PRO A 864 30.60 11.10 -10.16
CA PRO A 864 29.67 10.39 -9.31
C PRO A 864 28.50 11.30 -8.92
N ILE A 865 27.29 10.89 -9.28
CA ILE A 865 26.07 11.42 -8.69
C ILE A 865 26.06 10.93 -7.24
N VAL A 866 26.34 11.84 -6.31
CA VAL A 866 26.14 11.58 -4.88
C VAL A 866 24.63 11.59 -4.63
N PRO A 867 24.00 10.47 -4.24
CA PRO A 867 22.61 10.50 -3.79
C PRO A 867 22.53 11.33 -2.50
N PRO A 868 21.42 12.05 -2.24
CA PRO A 868 21.23 12.66 -0.92
C PRO A 868 21.24 11.56 0.16
N PRO A 869 21.71 11.86 1.38
CA PRO A 869 21.71 10.89 2.47
C PRO A 869 20.28 10.41 2.73
N ALA A 870 20.08 9.08 2.72
CA ALA A 870 18.82 8.47 3.09
C ALA A 870 18.68 8.52 4.62
N ASN A 871 18.04 9.57 5.13
CA ASN A 871 17.91 9.81 6.57
C ASN A 871 16.97 8.82 7.30
N THR A 872 16.37 7.86 6.58
CA THR A 872 15.43 6.85 7.09
C THR A 872 15.55 5.54 6.30
N ALA A 873 15.22 4.42 6.94
CA ALA A 873 15.14 3.11 6.33
C ALA A 873 14.05 3.04 5.25
N ILE A 874 12.92 3.73 5.42
CA ILE A 874 11.86 3.76 4.41
C ILE A 874 12.29 4.50 3.14
N SER A 875 13.06 5.59 3.26
CA SER A 875 13.61 6.30 2.08
C SER A 875 14.62 5.44 1.33
N ALA A 876 15.41 4.63 2.05
CA ALA A 876 16.31 3.66 1.45
C ALA A 876 15.54 2.59 0.65
N ILE A 877 14.49 2.00 1.24
CA ILE A 877 13.61 1.02 0.59
C ILE A 877 12.93 1.58 -0.67
N VAL A 878 12.42 2.81 -0.62
CA VAL A 878 11.77 3.46 -1.77
C VAL A 878 12.79 3.75 -2.88
N ALA A 879 14.00 4.18 -2.53
CA ALA A 879 15.07 4.45 -3.50
C ALA A 879 15.58 3.18 -4.22
N THR A 880 15.50 2.01 -3.59
CA THR A 880 15.92 0.72 -4.19
C THR A 880 14.78 -0.08 -4.83
N GLY A 881 13.52 0.32 -4.61
CA GLY A 881 12.35 -0.44 -5.09
C GLY A 881 12.07 -1.74 -4.32
N ASN A 882 12.59 -1.86 -3.09
CA ASN A 882 12.47 -3.07 -2.27
C ASN A 882 11.13 -3.14 -1.51
N SER A 883 10.01 -3.31 -2.23
CA SER A 883 8.67 -3.22 -1.63
C SER A 883 8.45 -4.18 -0.44
N SER A 884 9.03 -5.39 -0.49
CA SER A 884 8.95 -6.37 0.61
C SER A 884 9.57 -5.88 1.92
N GLY A 885 10.57 -4.99 1.85
CA GLY A 885 11.20 -4.37 3.02
C GLY A 885 10.38 -3.27 3.69
N GLY A 886 9.33 -2.75 3.04
CA GLY A 886 8.62 -1.53 3.48
C GLY A 886 8.02 -1.62 4.88
N GLY A 887 7.46 -2.78 5.26
CA GLY A 887 6.92 -2.99 6.60
C GLY A 887 8.01 -2.94 7.69
N ALA A 888 9.10 -3.70 7.50
CA ALA A 888 10.21 -3.74 8.45
C ALA A 888 10.96 -2.40 8.55
N ALA A 889 11.13 -1.68 7.43
CA ALA A 889 11.73 -0.34 7.43
C ALA A 889 10.94 0.65 8.30
N ARG A 890 9.60 0.68 8.21
CA ARG A 890 8.76 1.52 9.08
C ARG A 890 8.94 1.19 10.56
N VAL A 891 9.10 -0.09 10.91
CA VAL A 891 9.39 -0.50 12.28
C VAL A 891 10.77 -0.02 12.72
N PHE A 892 11.81 -0.15 11.89
CA PHE A 892 13.13 0.39 12.22
C PHE A 892 13.14 1.91 12.38
N ASP A 893 12.50 2.67 11.48
CA ASP A 893 12.39 4.13 11.60
C ASP A 893 11.67 4.54 12.89
N THR A 894 10.62 3.80 13.27
CA THR A 894 9.91 4.00 14.55
C THR A 894 10.82 3.71 15.76
N LEU A 895 11.62 2.64 15.71
CA LEU A 895 12.52 2.25 16.79
C LEU A 895 13.75 3.17 16.91
N ILE A 896 14.21 3.74 15.79
CA ILE A 896 15.24 4.79 15.72
C ILE A 896 14.73 6.06 16.39
N ALA A 897 13.54 6.55 16.01
CA ALA A 897 12.96 7.77 16.55
C ALA A 897 12.74 7.72 18.07
N ASN A 898 12.37 6.55 18.60
CA ASN A 898 12.05 6.35 20.02
C ASN A 898 13.26 6.01 20.93
N SER A 899 14.50 6.08 20.42
CA SER A 899 15.74 5.89 21.22
C SER A 899 15.77 4.58 22.02
N THR A 900 15.53 3.45 21.34
CA THR A 900 15.36 2.13 21.98
C THR A 900 16.66 1.62 22.64
N GLY A 901 16.58 1.28 23.93
CA GLY A 901 17.70 0.68 24.68
C GLY A 901 17.86 -0.84 24.50
N GLY A 902 18.87 -1.41 25.15
CA GLY A 902 19.11 -2.86 25.18
C GLY A 902 19.57 -3.44 23.84
N ASP A 903 19.17 -4.68 23.55
CA ASP A 903 19.64 -5.44 22.39
C ASP A 903 19.19 -4.83 21.04
N MET A 904 17.98 -4.25 20.98
CA MET A 904 17.51 -3.51 19.81
C MET A 904 18.32 -2.22 19.57
N GLY A 905 18.83 -1.59 20.63
CA GLY A 905 19.76 -0.45 20.51
C GLY A 905 21.05 -0.80 19.77
N GLN A 906 21.54 -2.05 19.88
CA GLN A 906 22.69 -2.52 19.08
C GLN A 906 22.35 -2.66 17.60
N VAL A 907 21.13 -3.12 17.29
CA VAL A 907 20.61 -3.26 15.91
C VAL A 907 20.49 -1.88 15.25
N ILE A 908 19.90 -0.91 15.95
CA ILE A 908 19.80 0.49 15.51
C ILE A 908 21.20 1.09 15.29
N THR A 909 22.14 0.85 16.22
CA THR A 909 23.53 1.30 16.10
C THR A 909 24.25 0.66 14.91
N ALA A 910 23.90 -0.57 14.53
CA ALA A 910 24.43 -1.23 13.34
C ALA A 910 23.83 -0.64 12.05
N LEU A 911 22.52 -0.37 12.01
CA LEU A 911 21.88 0.34 10.89
C LEU A 911 22.48 1.74 10.68
N GLY A 912 22.69 2.50 11.75
CA GLY A 912 23.26 3.85 11.70
C GLY A 912 24.73 3.96 11.26
N LYS A 913 25.42 2.83 11.02
CA LYS A 913 26.77 2.81 10.42
C LYS A 913 26.75 2.62 8.90
N LEU A 914 25.59 2.32 8.32
CA LEU A 914 25.43 2.10 6.89
C LEU A 914 25.34 3.46 6.19
N SER A 915 25.99 3.58 5.03
CA SER A 915 26.29 4.88 4.41
C SER A 915 25.49 5.15 3.13
N THR A 916 24.89 4.12 2.55
CA THR A 916 24.13 4.18 1.29
C THR A 916 22.73 3.60 1.44
N ALA A 917 21.81 4.07 0.58
CA ALA A 917 20.45 3.54 0.50
C ALA A 917 20.42 2.03 0.20
N ASN A 918 21.36 1.53 -0.61
CA ASN A 918 21.48 0.10 -0.89
C ASN A 918 21.84 -0.69 0.38
N GLU A 919 22.88 -0.29 1.11
CA GLU A 919 23.28 -0.98 2.35
C GLU A 919 22.14 -1.02 3.39
N VAL A 920 21.39 0.08 3.54
CA VAL A 920 20.23 0.14 4.46
C VAL A 920 19.08 -0.72 3.96
N SER A 921 18.74 -0.66 2.67
CA SER A 921 17.72 -1.52 2.03
C SER A 921 18.06 -3.00 2.20
N ASP A 922 19.32 -3.37 2.01
CA ASP A 922 19.81 -4.73 2.16
C ASP A 922 19.68 -5.17 3.61
N ALA A 923 20.15 -4.37 4.58
CA ALA A 923 20.02 -4.66 6.01
C ALA A 923 18.56 -4.87 6.45
N VAL A 924 17.63 -4.07 5.92
CA VAL A 924 16.18 -4.28 6.10
C VAL A 924 15.75 -5.60 5.47
N GLY A 925 16.16 -5.89 4.23
CA GLY A 925 15.87 -7.15 3.52
C GLY A 925 16.34 -8.41 4.27
N GLN A 926 17.51 -8.35 4.91
CA GLN A 926 18.04 -9.45 5.74
C GLN A 926 17.21 -9.68 7.01
N SER A 927 16.50 -8.66 7.51
CA SER A 927 15.65 -8.76 8.69
C SER A 927 14.31 -9.50 8.44
N LEU A 928 13.92 -9.68 7.18
CA LEU A 928 12.62 -10.20 6.77
C LEU A 928 12.42 -11.71 7.03
N PRO A 929 11.16 -12.19 7.15
CA PRO A 929 10.83 -13.61 7.21
C PRO A 929 11.44 -14.44 6.08
N LEU A 930 11.66 -15.73 6.36
CA LEU A 930 12.32 -16.69 5.48
C LEU A 930 11.69 -16.74 4.08
N ALA A 931 12.48 -16.39 3.05
CA ALA A 931 12.07 -16.28 1.66
C ALA A 931 10.77 -15.46 1.44
N ALA A 932 10.47 -14.49 2.31
CA ALA A 932 9.23 -13.71 2.32
C ALA A 932 7.93 -14.56 2.23
N GLY A 933 7.93 -15.74 2.87
CA GLY A 933 6.80 -16.69 2.83
C GLY A 933 6.91 -17.77 1.75
N GLY A 934 7.97 -17.75 0.95
CA GLY A 934 8.21 -18.69 -0.16
C GLY A 934 8.22 -20.18 0.22
N THR A 935 8.36 -20.54 1.50
CA THR A 935 8.28 -21.94 1.96
C THR A 935 6.89 -22.56 1.74
N ALA A 936 5.80 -21.81 1.90
CA ALA A 936 4.45 -22.32 1.63
C ALA A 936 4.20 -22.50 0.12
N ALA A 937 4.73 -21.58 -0.69
CA ALA A 937 4.66 -21.65 -2.14
C ALA A 937 5.53 -22.79 -2.71
N ALA A 938 6.75 -22.97 -2.20
CA ALA A 938 7.62 -24.09 -2.57
C ALA A 938 6.96 -25.44 -2.27
N LEU A 939 6.34 -25.58 -1.09
CA LEU A 939 5.62 -26.80 -0.72
C LEU A 939 4.40 -27.08 -1.62
N ALA A 940 3.59 -26.06 -1.94
CA ALA A 940 2.48 -26.21 -2.88
C ALA A 940 2.96 -26.69 -4.27
N ARG A 941 4.10 -26.17 -4.75
CA ARG A 941 4.70 -26.62 -6.02
C ARG A 941 5.29 -28.04 -5.93
N THR A 942 5.84 -28.44 -4.79
CA THR A 942 6.24 -29.84 -4.53
C THR A 942 5.03 -30.78 -4.53
N MET A 943 3.86 -30.33 -4.05
CA MET A 943 2.62 -31.11 -4.19
C MET A 943 2.22 -31.24 -5.66
N ASN A 944 2.17 -30.14 -6.42
CA ASN A 944 1.84 -30.16 -7.86
C ASN A 944 2.77 -31.11 -8.66
N LEU A 945 4.05 -31.25 -8.25
CA LEU A 945 4.99 -32.25 -8.78
C LEU A 945 4.56 -33.70 -8.49
N THR A 946 4.08 -33.97 -7.28
CA THR A 946 3.56 -35.29 -6.90
C THR A 946 2.19 -35.57 -7.52
N ASP A 947 1.35 -34.57 -7.74
CA ASP A 947 0.06 -34.71 -8.43
C ASP A 947 0.26 -35.13 -9.88
N ARG A 948 1.25 -34.54 -10.58
CA ARG A 948 1.67 -35.00 -11.91
C ARG A 948 2.06 -36.47 -11.95
N VAL A 949 2.56 -37.06 -10.86
CA VAL A 949 2.81 -38.50 -10.79
C VAL A 949 1.50 -39.29 -10.81
N VAL A 950 0.54 -38.92 -9.99
CA VAL A 950 -0.76 -39.59 -9.87
C VAL A 950 -1.58 -39.40 -11.15
N GLN A 951 -1.59 -38.21 -11.73
CA GLN A 951 -2.23 -37.94 -13.03
C GLN A 951 -1.61 -38.80 -14.14
N ALA A 952 -0.27 -38.84 -14.25
CA ALA A 952 0.40 -39.72 -15.19
C ALA A 952 0.09 -41.21 -14.95
N ARG A 953 -0.19 -41.62 -13.70
CA ARG A 953 -0.64 -43.00 -13.36
C ARG A 953 -2.06 -43.27 -13.84
N ILE A 954 -3.02 -42.36 -13.65
CA ILE A 954 -4.40 -42.45 -14.14
C ILE A 954 -4.39 -42.57 -15.67
N GLU A 955 -3.74 -41.62 -16.34
CA GLU A 955 -3.61 -41.58 -17.80
C GLU A 955 -2.88 -42.79 -18.40
N SER A 956 -1.91 -43.37 -17.68
CA SER A 956 -1.13 -44.54 -18.14
C SER A 956 -1.97 -45.81 -18.25
N ASN A 957 -3.19 -45.86 -17.70
CA ASN A 957 -4.11 -46.98 -17.92
C ASN A 957 -4.81 -46.93 -19.29
N ARG A 958 -4.78 -45.79 -19.99
CA ARG A 958 -5.58 -45.53 -21.23
C ARG A 958 -4.88 -46.02 -22.52
N GLY A 959 -4.01 -47.02 -22.41
CA GLY A 959 -3.15 -47.49 -23.50
C GLY A 959 -3.42 -48.91 -24.01
N LEU A 960 -4.33 -49.66 -23.39
CA LEU A 960 -4.69 -51.02 -23.81
C LEU A 960 -5.88 -50.97 -24.77
N SER A 961 -5.78 -51.69 -25.89
CA SER A 961 -6.85 -51.79 -26.89
C SER A 961 -8.09 -52.48 -26.31
N ALA A 962 -9.28 -52.05 -26.76
CA ALA A 962 -10.52 -52.77 -26.49
C ALA A 962 -10.46 -54.17 -27.13
N GLY A 963 -10.14 -55.19 -26.32
CA GLY A 963 -9.97 -56.56 -26.79
C GLY A 963 -9.35 -57.51 -25.76
N ASP A 964 -8.40 -57.03 -24.95
CA ASP A 964 -7.81 -57.85 -23.87
C ASP A 964 -8.73 -57.82 -22.63
N GLY A 965 -9.04 -59.01 -22.10
CA GLY A 965 -10.14 -59.19 -21.15
C GLY A 965 -9.97 -58.50 -19.80
N TYR A 966 -11.08 -57.98 -19.26
CA TYR A 966 -11.19 -57.46 -17.89
C TYR A 966 -11.05 -58.59 -16.84
N GLY A 967 -9.84 -59.13 -16.70
CA GLY A 967 -9.39 -59.81 -15.48
C GLY A 967 -9.14 -58.80 -14.35
N GLY A 968 -9.16 -59.26 -13.09
CA GLY A 968 -9.10 -58.41 -11.90
C GLY A 968 -7.75 -57.74 -11.63
N ASP A 969 -7.37 -56.81 -12.50
CA ASP A 969 -6.04 -56.22 -12.62
C ASP A 969 -5.69 -55.29 -11.43
N ARG A 970 -5.01 -55.84 -10.43
CA ARG A 970 -4.46 -55.09 -9.28
C ARG A 970 -3.01 -54.76 -9.55
N ALA A 971 -2.64 -53.49 -9.40
CA ALA A 971 -1.26 -53.03 -9.63
C ALA A 971 -0.68 -52.39 -8.37
N MET A 972 0.57 -52.71 -8.06
CA MET A 972 1.41 -51.92 -7.16
C MET A 972 2.46 -51.17 -7.97
N TRP A 973 2.80 -49.96 -7.55
CA TRP A 973 3.81 -49.14 -8.19
C TRP A 973 4.60 -48.30 -7.18
N ALA A 974 5.87 -48.05 -7.52
CA ALA A 974 6.75 -47.18 -6.77
C ALA A 974 7.46 -46.23 -7.74
N LYS A 975 7.63 -44.97 -7.33
CA LYS A 975 8.21 -43.92 -8.17
C LYS A 975 9.09 -42.98 -7.34
N PRO A 976 10.41 -43.22 -7.27
CA PRO A 976 11.36 -42.18 -6.89
C PRO A 976 11.33 -41.02 -7.89
N PHE A 977 11.51 -39.81 -7.38
CA PHE A 977 11.61 -38.58 -8.16
C PHE A 977 12.65 -37.62 -7.58
N GLY A 978 13.18 -36.76 -8.45
CA GLY A 978 13.95 -35.57 -8.09
C GLY A 978 13.46 -34.40 -8.92
N ALA A 979 13.40 -33.22 -8.33
CA ALA A 979 12.94 -31.99 -8.96
C ALA A 979 13.76 -30.80 -8.47
N TRP A 980 13.96 -29.83 -9.36
CA TRP A 980 14.71 -28.61 -9.08
C TRP A 980 13.96 -27.42 -9.68
N GLY A 981 13.80 -26.37 -8.89
CA GLY A 981 13.06 -25.16 -9.27
C GLY A 981 13.82 -23.90 -8.88
N ARG A 982 13.81 -22.89 -9.76
CA ARG A 982 14.35 -21.57 -9.49
C ARG A 982 13.27 -20.52 -9.66
N GLN A 983 13.04 -19.78 -8.58
CA GLN A 983 12.23 -18.58 -8.52
C GLN A 983 13.16 -17.37 -8.45
N SER A 984 13.08 -16.48 -9.45
CA SER A 984 13.88 -15.26 -9.48
C SER A 984 13.31 -14.20 -8.52
N GLU A 985 14.17 -13.33 -8.01
CA GLU A 985 13.79 -12.14 -7.26
C GLU A 985 12.82 -11.24 -8.06
N ARG A 986 11.91 -10.56 -7.37
CA ARG A 986 10.98 -9.58 -7.96
C ARG A 986 10.56 -8.54 -6.91
N ASN A 987 10.64 -7.25 -7.25
CA ASN A 987 10.13 -6.14 -6.43
C ASN A 987 10.66 -6.13 -4.97
N GLY A 988 11.91 -6.59 -4.76
CA GLY A 988 12.54 -6.77 -3.45
C GLY A 988 12.19 -8.07 -2.71
N ALA A 989 11.23 -8.86 -3.20
CA ALA A 989 10.94 -10.16 -2.63
C ALA A 989 12.05 -11.16 -3.02
N PRO A 990 12.78 -11.74 -2.05
CA PRO A 990 13.95 -12.59 -2.31
C PRO A 990 13.56 -13.84 -3.10
N GLY A 991 14.26 -14.09 -4.21
CA GLY A 991 14.14 -15.32 -4.97
C GLY A 991 14.66 -16.53 -4.19
N TYR A 992 14.36 -17.74 -4.67
CA TYR A 992 14.85 -18.98 -4.07
C TYR A 992 15.10 -20.07 -5.12
N GLU A 993 16.05 -20.95 -4.83
CA GLU A 993 16.19 -22.26 -5.46
C GLU A 993 15.63 -23.33 -4.53
N ALA A 994 14.98 -24.36 -5.08
CA ALA A 994 14.34 -25.42 -4.31
C ALA A 994 14.57 -26.77 -4.99
N ASP A 995 15.25 -27.66 -4.29
CA ASP A 995 15.55 -29.02 -4.71
C ASP A 995 14.75 -30.03 -3.87
N SER A 996 13.80 -30.71 -4.52
CA SER A 996 12.92 -31.71 -3.91
C SER A 996 13.30 -33.13 -4.35
N GLY A 997 13.47 -34.04 -3.40
CA GLY A 997 13.66 -35.47 -3.65
C GLY A 997 12.70 -36.32 -2.83
N GLY A 998 12.16 -37.39 -3.41
CA GLY A 998 11.16 -38.20 -2.70
C GLY A 998 10.85 -39.55 -3.34
N LEU A 999 9.99 -40.29 -2.64
CA LEU A 999 9.47 -41.58 -3.05
C LEU A 999 7.95 -41.60 -2.88
N ILE A 1000 7.27 -41.99 -3.95
CA ILE A 1000 5.82 -42.25 -3.97
C ILE A 1000 5.61 -43.75 -4.09
N VAL A 1001 4.78 -44.35 -3.23
CA VAL A 1001 4.38 -45.75 -3.32
C VAL A 1001 2.86 -45.82 -3.35
N GLY A 1002 2.30 -46.54 -4.32
CA GLY A 1002 0.86 -46.64 -4.49
C GLY A 1002 0.39 -48.01 -4.98
N ALA A 1003 -0.92 -48.23 -4.82
CA ALA A 1003 -1.62 -49.40 -5.33
C ALA A 1003 -2.99 -48.98 -5.87
N ASP A 1004 -3.41 -49.58 -6.98
CA ASP A 1004 -4.71 -49.32 -7.60
C ASP A 1004 -5.28 -50.55 -8.28
N GLY A 1005 -6.60 -50.59 -8.41
CA GLY A 1005 -7.32 -51.73 -8.98
C GLY A 1005 -8.67 -51.34 -9.57
N VAL A 1006 -9.13 -52.20 -10.47
CA VAL A 1006 -10.47 -52.11 -11.08
C VAL A 1006 -11.52 -52.52 -10.04
N LEU A 1007 -12.54 -51.69 -9.84
CA LEU A 1007 -13.71 -52.00 -8.98
C LEU A 1007 -14.91 -52.48 -9.81
N SER A 1008 -15.10 -51.92 -11.01
CA SER A 1008 -16.15 -52.29 -11.96
C SER A 1008 -15.61 -52.17 -13.39
N SER A 1009 -16.37 -52.56 -14.41
CA SER A 1009 -15.96 -52.33 -15.82
C SER A 1009 -15.80 -50.85 -16.20
N ALA A 1010 -16.27 -49.91 -15.38
CA ALA A 1010 -16.12 -48.46 -15.59
C ALA A 1010 -15.21 -47.77 -14.53
N ASP A 1011 -15.04 -48.37 -13.35
CA ASP A 1011 -14.44 -47.71 -12.18
C ASP A 1011 -13.06 -48.26 -11.80
N ARG A 1012 -12.10 -47.36 -11.58
CA ARG A 1012 -10.80 -47.66 -10.97
C ARG A 1012 -10.55 -46.74 -9.77
N VAL A 1013 -10.02 -47.29 -8.68
CA VAL A 1013 -9.62 -46.53 -7.48
C VAL A 1013 -8.22 -46.95 -7.05
N GLY A 1014 -7.47 -45.99 -6.50
CA GLY A 1014 -6.13 -46.19 -5.98
C GLY A 1014 -5.79 -45.30 -4.79
N PHE A 1015 -4.75 -45.72 -4.08
CA PHE A 1015 -4.21 -45.07 -2.89
C PHE A 1015 -2.69 -44.95 -3.07
N ALA A 1016 -2.10 -43.86 -2.59
CA ALA A 1016 -0.65 -43.70 -2.53
C ALA A 1016 -0.22 -42.95 -1.28
N VAL A 1017 1.04 -43.17 -0.88
CA VAL A 1017 1.73 -42.42 0.17
C VAL A 1017 3.02 -41.86 -0.41
N THR A 1018 3.29 -40.60 -0.10
CA THR A 1018 4.49 -39.88 -0.53
C THR A 1018 5.26 -39.39 0.69
N TYR A 1019 6.57 -39.65 0.69
CA TYR A 1019 7.53 -38.90 1.50
C TYR A 1019 8.46 -38.14 0.56
N ALA A 1020 8.65 -36.86 0.84
CA ALA A 1020 9.53 -35.98 0.10
C ALA A 1020 10.26 -35.02 1.03
N ARG A 1021 11.52 -34.73 0.73
CA ARG A 1021 12.31 -33.68 1.37
C ARG A 1021 12.67 -32.62 0.35
N THR A 1022 12.56 -31.36 0.73
CA THR A 1022 12.92 -30.20 -0.08
C THR A 1022 13.97 -29.37 0.65
N SER A 1023 15.13 -29.17 0.03
CA SER A 1023 16.06 -28.10 0.39
C SER A 1023 15.66 -26.83 -0.34
N LEU A 1024 15.64 -25.69 0.34
CA LEU A 1024 15.38 -24.38 -0.23
C LEU A 1024 16.52 -23.45 0.14
N ASP A 1025 17.13 -22.83 -0.86
CA ASP A 1025 18.24 -21.88 -0.73
C ASP A 1025 17.79 -20.50 -1.28
N GLY A 1026 17.80 -19.50 -0.41
CA GLY A 1026 17.44 -18.12 -0.75
C GLY A 1026 18.54 -17.43 -1.55
N THR A 1027 18.14 -16.71 -2.61
CA THR A 1027 19.06 -16.07 -3.58
C THR A 1027 19.18 -14.54 -3.42
N GLY A 1028 18.62 -13.98 -2.35
CA GLY A 1028 18.66 -12.54 -2.04
C GLY A 1028 19.88 -12.09 -1.22
N VAL A 1029 19.79 -10.89 -0.65
CA VAL A 1029 20.87 -10.15 0.06
C VAL A 1029 21.48 -10.81 1.31
N SER A 1030 21.00 -11.99 1.70
CA SER A 1030 21.54 -12.82 2.79
C SER A 1030 21.36 -14.29 2.46
N ALA A 1031 22.31 -15.12 2.91
CA ALA A 1031 22.12 -16.56 2.95
C ALA A 1031 20.92 -16.92 3.85
N GLN A 1032 19.94 -17.58 3.25
CA GLN A 1032 18.74 -18.09 3.90
C GLN A 1032 18.54 -19.53 3.44
N THR A 1033 18.27 -20.47 4.34
CA THR A 1033 18.04 -21.87 3.98
C THR A 1033 16.84 -22.45 4.70
N ALA A 1034 16.16 -23.42 4.08
CA ALA A 1034 15.08 -24.19 4.69
C ALA A 1034 15.13 -25.66 4.28
N ASP A 1035 15.05 -26.56 5.26
CA ASP A 1035 14.74 -27.97 5.07
C ASP A 1035 13.24 -28.19 5.31
N ILE A 1036 12.55 -28.82 4.36
CA ILE A 1036 11.12 -29.12 4.45
C ILE A 1036 10.90 -30.63 4.26
N ASP A 1037 10.42 -31.31 5.29
CA ASP A 1037 9.91 -32.69 5.21
C ASP A 1037 8.40 -32.67 4.93
N LEU A 1038 7.94 -33.43 3.94
CA LEU A 1038 6.53 -33.65 3.59
C LEU A 1038 6.18 -35.14 3.69
N LEU A 1039 5.11 -35.44 4.42
CA LEU A 1039 4.42 -36.73 4.38
C LEU A 1039 2.97 -36.51 3.91
N GLN A 1040 2.57 -37.18 2.83
CA GLN A 1040 1.27 -36.98 2.18
C GLN A 1040 0.58 -38.33 1.88
N LEU A 1041 -0.71 -38.41 2.21
CA LEU A 1041 -1.61 -39.49 1.83
C LEU A 1041 -2.46 -39.03 0.64
N MET A 1042 -2.58 -39.89 -0.37
CA MET A 1042 -3.23 -39.60 -1.65
C MET A 1042 -4.29 -40.64 -1.97
N THR A 1043 -5.42 -40.19 -2.49
CA THR A 1043 -6.52 -41.04 -2.96
C THR A 1043 -6.97 -40.57 -4.34
N TYR A 1044 -7.20 -41.49 -5.27
CA TYR A 1044 -7.51 -41.14 -6.65
C TYR A 1044 -8.38 -42.19 -7.33
N GLY A 1045 -9.09 -41.77 -8.38
CA GLY A 1045 -9.89 -42.67 -9.18
C GLY A 1045 -10.29 -42.11 -10.54
N SER A 1046 -10.90 -42.97 -11.35
CA SER A 1046 -11.44 -42.62 -12.66
C SER A 1046 -12.70 -43.44 -12.97
N HIS A 1047 -13.63 -42.81 -13.69
CA HIS A 1047 -14.88 -43.39 -14.18
C HIS A 1047 -14.99 -43.20 -15.70
N ASN A 1048 -15.07 -44.29 -16.43
CA ASN A 1048 -15.20 -44.28 -17.90
C ASN A 1048 -16.64 -43.91 -18.30
N LEU A 1049 -16.82 -42.82 -19.05
CA LEU A 1049 -18.10 -42.41 -19.63
C LEU A 1049 -18.42 -43.17 -20.92
N ASP A 1050 -17.40 -43.40 -21.74
CA ASP A 1050 -17.45 -44.25 -22.94
C ASP A 1050 -16.12 -45.01 -23.09
N ALA A 1051 -15.91 -45.70 -24.21
CA ALA A 1051 -14.68 -46.49 -24.44
C ALA A 1051 -13.40 -45.64 -24.54
N ASP A 1052 -13.52 -44.33 -24.76
CA ASP A 1052 -12.43 -43.40 -25.05
C ASP A 1052 -12.40 -42.18 -24.12
N THR A 1053 -13.44 -41.96 -23.31
CA THR A 1053 -13.64 -40.75 -22.49
C THR A 1053 -13.85 -41.12 -21.03
N ASP A 1054 -13.11 -40.49 -20.10
CA ASP A 1054 -13.26 -40.71 -18.67
C ASP A 1054 -13.16 -39.42 -17.84
N ILE A 1055 -13.76 -39.44 -16.66
CA ILE A 1055 -13.64 -38.43 -15.62
C ILE A 1055 -12.75 -38.98 -14.50
N SER A 1056 -11.80 -38.17 -14.05
CA SER A 1056 -10.84 -38.49 -13.00
C SER A 1056 -10.99 -37.56 -11.80
N TRP A 1057 -10.61 -38.05 -10.62
CA TRP A 1057 -10.59 -37.28 -9.36
C TRP A 1057 -9.37 -37.68 -8.50
N GLN A 1058 -8.91 -36.74 -7.68
CA GLN A 1058 -7.82 -36.91 -6.72
C GLN A 1058 -8.11 -36.07 -5.47
N LEU A 1059 -7.81 -36.63 -4.29
CA LEU A 1059 -7.90 -35.98 -2.98
C LEU A 1059 -6.70 -36.39 -2.13
N ASP A 1060 -5.93 -35.41 -1.66
CA ASP A 1060 -4.72 -35.64 -0.88
C ASP A 1060 -4.63 -34.75 0.35
N MET A 1061 -4.03 -35.29 1.41
CA MET A 1061 -3.82 -34.60 2.68
C MET A 1061 -2.40 -34.87 3.17
N GLY A 1062 -1.70 -33.81 3.56
CA GLY A 1062 -0.30 -33.88 3.99
C GLY A 1062 0.00 -33.11 5.27
N THR A 1063 1.10 -33.49 5.91
CA THR A 1063 1.71 -32.75 7.01
C THR A 1063 3.15 -32.44 6.67
N ASN A 1064 3.60 -31.24 6.98
CA ASN A 1064 4.97 -30.81 6.75
C ASN A 1064 5.66 -30.33 8.03
N LYS A 1065 6.98 -30.56 8.11
CA LYS A 1065 7.88 -29.91 9.07
C LYS A 1065 8.83 -29.02 8.29
N THR A 1066 9.13 -27.83 8.80
CA THR A 1066 10.11 -26.92 8.22
C THR A 1066 11.11 -26.47 9.27
N GLU A 1067 12.39 -26.67 8.99
CA GLU A 1067 13.52 -26.14 9.74
C GLU A 1067 14.20 -25.06 8.89
N GLY A 1068 14.32 -23.84 9.41
CA GLY A 1068 14.75 -22.66 8.65
C GLY A 1068 15.87 -21.88 9.33
N ARG A 1069 16.74 -21.26 8.54
CA ARG A 1069 17.87 -20.45 9.00
C ARG A 1069 18.01 -19.18 8.17
N ARG A 1070 18.30 -18.05 8.82
CA ARG A 1070 18.57 -16.75 8.18
C ARG A 1070 19.82 -16.13 8.77
N LEU A 1071 20.82 -15.83 7.93
CA LEU A 1071 22.00 -15.06 8.33
C LEU A 1071 21.69 -13.56 8.21
N ILE A 1072 21.81 -12.82 9.31
CA ILE A 1072 21.60 -11.38 9.35
C ILE A 1072 22.95 -10.72 9.67
N SER A 1073 23.51 -9.96 8.73
CA SER A 1073 24.87 -9.42 8.84
C SER A 1073 25.01 -8.03 8.20
N PHE A 1074 24.94 -6.98 9.03
CA PHE A 1074 25.10 -5.57 8.63
C PHE A 1074 25.72 -4.73 9.76
N GLY A 1075 26.43 -3.64 9.45
CA GLY A 1075 26.91 -2.68 10.47
C GLY A 1075 27.89 -3.23 11.52
N GLY A 1076 28.54 -4.36 11.24
CA GLY A 1076 29.36 -5.12 12.20
C GLY A 1076 28.56 -5.99 13.17
N LEU A 1077 27.25 -6.10 12.99
CA LEU A 1077 26.40 -7.10 13.63
C LEU A 1077 26.37 -8.35 12.76
N THR A 1078 26.49 -9.54 13.35
CA THR A 1078 26.26 -10.83 12.65
C THR A 1078 25.48 -11.76 13.57
N ARG A 1079 24.33 -12.24 13.11
CA ARG A 1079 23.38 -13.08 13.87
C ARG A 1079 22.75 -14.15 12.98
N MET A 1080 22.29 -15.24 13.58
CA MET A 1080 21.60 -16.32 12.87
C MET A 1080 20.24 -16.58 13.52
N ALA A 1081 19.16 -16.28 12.80
CA ALA A 1081 17.81 -16.66 13.20
C ALA A 1081 17.53 -18.11 12.78
N ASN A 1082 16.89 -18.89 13.65
CA ASN A 1082 16.55 -20.29 13.44
C ASN A 1082 15.06 -20.50 13.75
N SER A 1083 14.35 -21.24 12.89
CA SER A 1083 12.92 -21.54 13.03
C SER A 1083 12.64 -23.04 12.92
N ASP A 1084 11.77 -23.59 13.77
CA ASP A 1084 11.15 -24.92 13.62
C ASP A 1084 9.64 -24.72 13.64
N TYR A 1085 8.94 -25.15 12.58
CA TYR A 1085 7.48 -25.08 12.52
C TYR A 1085 6.87 -26.23 11.72
N ARG A 1086 5.55 -26.38 11.87
CA ARG A 1086 4.76 -27.42 11.20
C ARG A 1086 3.61 -26.82 10.42
N GLY A 1087 3.25 -27.49 9.33
CA GLY A 1087 2.09 -27.16 8.52
C GLY A 1087 1.23 -28.37 8.19
N MET A 1088 0.11 -28.07 7.53
CA MET A 1088 -0.80 -29.04 6.95
C MET A 1088 -1.12 -28.59 5.52
N SER A 1089 -1.22 -29.56 4.62
CA SER A 1089 -1.58 -29.33 3.23
C SER A 1089 -2.75 -30.19 2.78
N LEU A 1090 -3.49 -29.68 1.80
CA LEU A 1090 -4.65 -30.32 1.20
C LEU A 1090 -4.64 -30.02 -0.31
N HIS A 1091 -4.88 -31.04 -1.12
CA HIS A 1091 -5.15 -30.90 -2.55
C HIS A 1091 -6.42 -31.66 -2.92
N ALA A 1092 -7.21 -31.08 -3.81
CA ALA A 1092 -8.39 -31.69 -4.40
C ALA A 1092 -8.49 -31.29 -5.87
N GLY A 1093 -8.75 -32.23 -6.77
CA GLY A 1093 -8.92 -31.87 -8.17
C GLY A 1093 -9.48 -32.96 -9.07
N SER A 1094 -10.09 -32.53 -10.17
CA SER A 1094 -10.82 -33.39 -11.11
C SER A 1094 -10.55 -32.97 -12.55
N GLY A 1095 -10.54 -33.94 -13.47
CA GLY A 1095 -10.32 -33.68 -14.89
C GLY A 1095 -10.98 -34.69 -15.80
N ILE A 1096 -11.34 -34.23 -17.00
CA ILE A 1096 -11.90 -35.03 -18.08
C ILE A 1096 -10.86 -35.18 -19.21
N ALA A 1097 -10.80 -36.35 -19.82
CA ALA A 1097 -9.90 -36.63 -20.93
C ALA A 1097 -10.58 -37.49 -22.00
N ARG A 1098 -10.11 -37.39 -23.24
CA ARG A 1098 -10.58 -38.22 -24.35
C ARG A 1098 -9.43 -38.74 -25.21
N VAL A 1099 -9.38 -40.05 -25.43
CA VAL A 1099 -8.40 -40.70 -26.32
C VAL A 1099 -8.84 -40.55 -27.77
N MET A 1100 -7.92 -40.11 -28.62
CA MET A 1100 -8.08 -40.01 -30.08
C MET A 1100 -7.03 -40.90 -30.73
N ARG A 1101 -7.44 -42.02 -31.32
CA ARG A 1101 -6.52 -42.94 -32.02
C ARG A 1101 -6.20 -42.40 -33.41
N LEU A 1102 -4.93 -42.10 -33.67
CA LEU A 1102 -4.44 -41.60 -34.96
C LEU A 1102 -3.94 -42.76 -35.84
N SER A 1103 -3.39 -43.80 -35.22
CA SER A 1103 -3.07 -45.09 -35.84
C SER A 1103 -3.04 -46.19 -34.78
N GLU A 1104 -2.90 -47.47 -35.18
CA GLU A 1104 -2.75 -48.59 -34.24
C GLU A 1104 -1.59 -48.42 -33.25
N GLN A 1105 -0.57 -47.64 -33.63
CA GLN A 1105 0.62 -47.36 -32.83
C GLN A 1105 0.61 -45.97 -32.19
N THR A 1106 -0.37 -45.11 -32.47
CA THR A 1106 -0.28 -43.67 -32.12
C THR A 1106 -1.60 -43.10 -31.63
N ASN A 1107 -1.59 -42.62 -30.39
CA ASN A 1107 -2.76 -42.03 -29.73
C ASN A 1107 -2.47 -40.60 -29.25
N LEU A 1108 -3.42 -39.71 -29.46
CA LEU A 1108 -3.47 -38.36 -28.88
C LEU A 1108 -4.50 -38.36 -27.74
N THR A 1109 -4.32 -37.52 -26.72
CA THR A 1109 -5.27 -37.41 -25.59
C THR A 1109 -5.30 -35.96 -25.12
N PRO A 1110 -6.24 -35.13 -25.62
CA PRO A 1110 -6.61 -33.89 -24.95
C PRO A 1110 -7.23 -34.16 -23.57
N SER A 1111 -6.93 -33.29 -22.60
CA SER A 1111 -7.54 -33.28 -21.27
C SER A 1111 -7.71 -31.86 -20.73
N VAL A 1112 -8.69 -31.70 -19.85
CA VAL A 1112 -8.94 -30.48 -19.07
C VAL A 1112 -9.06 -30.88 -17.61
N ARG A 1113 -8.35 -30.19 -16.71
CA ARG A 1113 -8.31 -30.51 -15.27
C ARG A 1113 -8.39 -29.25 -14.42
N LEU A 1114 -9.04 -29.35 -13.28
CA LEU A 1114 -9.20 -28.28 -12.29
C LEU A 1114 -8.68 -28.77 -10.94
N ASP A 1115 -7.68 -28.07 -10.39
CA ASP A 1115 -7.02 -28.40 -9.12
C ASP A 1115 -7.13 -27.24 -8.12
N TYR A 1116 -7.40 -27.56 -6.85
CA TYR A 1116 -7.34 -26.65 -5.73
C TYR A 1116 -6.37 -27.17 -4.67
N THR A 1117 -5.35 -26.38 -4.37
CA THR A 1117 -4.30 -26.71 -3.40
C THR A 1117 -4.26 -25.64 -2.31
N THR A 1118 -4.17 -26.04 -1.04
CA THR A 1118 -3.87 -25.12 0.08
C THR A 1118 -2.85 -25.68 1.04
N VAL A 1119 -1.93 -24.83 1.45
CA VAL A 1119 -0.89 -25.11 2.45
C VAL A 1119 -1.06 -24.10 3.59
N LYS A 1120 -1.15 -24.55 4.84
CA LYS A 1120 -1.15 -23.68 6.03
C LYS A 1120 -0.02 -24.08 6.98
N ASN A 1121 0.94 -23.17 7.19
CA ASN A 1121 1.93 -23.32 8.25
C ASN A 1121 1.43 -22.63 9.53
N LYS A 1122 1.75 -23.19 10.70
CA LYS A 1122 1.40 -22.59 11.99
C LYS A 1122 2.26 -21.35 12.26
N ALA A 1123 1.78 -20.50 13.18
CA ALA A 1123 2.59 -19.43 13.75
C ALA A 1123 3.82 -20.01 14.48
N TYR A 1124 4.92 -19.29 14.50
CA TYR A 1124 6.19 -19.72 15.11
C TYR A 1124 7.00 -18.53 15.62
N ALA A 1125 7.96 -18.83 16.50
CA ALA A 1125 8.93 -17.85 17.00
C ALA A 1125 10.33 -18.32 16.62
N GLU A 1126 11.16 -17.40 16.13
CA GLU A 1126 12.56 -17.67 15.83
C GLU A 1126 13.46 -17.57 17.07
N THR A 1127 14.65 -18.16 16.97
CA THR A 1127 15.67 -18.16 18.03
C THR A 1127 17.07 -17.89 17.47
N GLY A 1128 17.97 -17.34 18.31
CA GLY A 1128 19.39 -17.13 17.97
C GLY A 1128 19.76 -15.72 17.47
N ALA A 1129 18.81 -14.88 17.06
CA ALA A 1129 19.06 -13.52 16.57
C ALA A 1129 18.68 -12.39 17.57
N GLY A 1130 18.31 -12.72 18.81
CA GLY A 1130 17.98 -11.74 19.86
C GLY A 1130 16.76 -10.89 19.47
N ALA A 1131 16.91 -9.56 19.53
CA ALA A 1131 15.92 -8.57 19.13
C ALA A 1131 15.42 -8.75 17.67
N LEU A 1132 16.24 -9.35 16.79
CA LEU A 1132 15.92 -9.64 15.39
C LEU A 1132 15.29 -11.02 15.16
N ASN A 1133 15.03 -11.80 16.22
CA ASN A 1133 14.13 -12.95 16.12
C ASN A 1133 12.75 -12.45 15.71
N LEU A 1134 12.06 -13.16 14.81
CA LEU A 1134 10.70 -12.86 14.43
C LEU A 1134 9.68 -13.72 15.22
N LEU A 1135 8.62 -13.09 15.69
CA LEU A 1135 7.36 -13.72 16.04
C LEU A 1135 6.49 -13.69 14.77
N VAL A 1136 6.30 -14.84 14.13
CA VAL A 1136 5.68 -14.96 12.81
C VAL A 1136 4.29 -15.59 12.92
N ASN A 1137 3.28 -14.92 12.36
CA ASN A 1137 1.90 -15.40 12.37
C ASN A 1137 1.70 -16.62 11.43
N SER A 1138 0.56 -17.29 11.52
CA SER A 1138 0.27 -18.44 10.64
C SER A 1138 0.09 -17.97 9.20
N GLN A 1139 0.92 -18.47 8.30
CA GLN A 1139 0.88 -18.20 6.85
C GLN A 1139 0.06 -19.26 6.11
N ARG A 1140 -0.62 -18.86 5.03
CA ARG A 1140 -1.35 -19.77 4.14
C ARG A 1140 -1.03 -19.43 2.68
N ALA A 1141 -0.85 -20.45 1.85
CA ALA A 1141 -0.89 -20.36 0.40
C ALA A 1141 -2.13 -21.09 -0.15
N LYS A 1142 -2.69 -20.60 -1.24
CA LYS A 1142 -3.76 -21.26 -2.01
C LYS A 1142 -3.45 -21.16 -3.50
N GLN A 1143 -3.91 -22.14 -4.27
CA GLN A 1143 -3.89 -22.13 -5.73
C GLN A 1143 -5.20 -22.72 -6.26
N PHE A 1144 -5.74 -22.18 -7.34
CA PHE A 1144 -6.91 -22.75 -8.02
C PHE A 1144 -6.68 -22.75 -9.52
N VAL A 1145 -6.22 -23.88 -10.06
CA VAL A 1145 -5.61 -23.96 -11.38
C VAL A 1145 -6.48 -24.73 -12.36
N LEU A 1146 -6.79 -24.10 -13.50
CA LEU A 1146 -7.30 -24.79 -14.69
C LEU A 1146 -6.14 -25.17 -15.60
N TYR A 1147 -6.01 -26.46 -15.91
CA TYR A 1147 -5.07 -27.01 -16.88
C TYR A 1147 -5.79 -27.41 -18.17
N GLY A 1148 -5.17 -27.07 -19.30
CA GLY A 1148 -5.43 -27.71 -20.59
C GLY A 1148 -4.16 -28.40 -21.08
N ASP A 1149 -4.20 -29.73 -21.21
CA ASP A 1149 -3.08 -30.56 -21.65
C ASP A 1149 -3.44 -31.31 -22.95
N VAL A 1150 -2.44 -31.54 -23.79
CA VAL A 1150 -2.51 -32.48 -24.91
C VAL A 1150 -1.35 -33.46 -24.79
N LYS A 1151 -1.67 -34.74 -24.64
CA LYS A 1151 -0.72 -35.85 -24.56
C LYS A 1151 -0.65 -36.62 -25.87
N PHE A 1152 0.55 -37.08 -26.21
CA PHE A 1152 0.86 -37.90 -27.38
C PHE A 1152 1.57 -39.16 -26.91
N ASN A 1153 1.13 -40.34 -27.37
CA ASN A 1153 1.79 -41.62 -27.13
C ASN A 1153 2.04 -42.33 -28.47
N HIS A 1154 3.23 -42.89 -28.65
CA HIS A 1154 3.62 -43.68 -29.82
C HIS A 1154 4.33 -44.98 -29.40
N SER A 1155 3.78 -46.12 -29.79
CA SER A 1155 4.21 -47.46 -29.40
C SER A 1155 4.76 -48.24 -30.61
N PRO A 1156 6.06 -48.13 -30.95
CA PRO A 1156 6.65 -48.82 -32.09
C PRO A 1156 6.71 -50.36 -31.92
N SER A 1157 6.62 -50.87 -30.69
CA SER A 1157 6.44 -52.29 -30.39
C SER A 1157 5.58 -52.48 -29.14
N LYS A 1158 5.25 -53.73 -28.78
CA LYS A 1158 4.48 -54.03 -27.55
C LYS A 1158 5.30 -53.82 -26.27
N GLU A 1159 6.62 -53.73 -26.41
CA GLU A 1159 7.60 -53.64 -25.33
C GLU A 1159 8.08 -52.20 -25.06
N LEU A 1160 7.77 -51.25 -25.97
CA LEU A 1160 8.30 -49.89 -25.96
C LEU A 1160 7.22 -48.86 -26.33
N THR A 1161 7.05 -47.84 -25.49
CA THR A 1161 6.18 -46.68 -25.78
C THR A 1161 6.88 -45.37 -25.47
N PHE A 1162 6.91 -44.45 -26.44
CA PHE A 1162 7.27 -43.06 -26.27
C PHE A 1162 6.03 -42.24 -25.90
N SER A 1163 6.19 -41.27 -25.02
CA SER A 1163 5.13 -40.36 -24.58
C SER A 1163 5.64 -38.93 -24.50
N GLY A 1164 4.79 -37.97 -24.83
CA GLY A 1164 5.04 -36.55 -24.66
C GLY A 1164 3.75 -35.81 -24.30
N ASN A 1165 3.85 -34.62 -23.71
CA ASN A 1165 2.71 -33.72 -23.54
C ASN A 1165 3.15 -32.26 -23.60
N LEU A 1166 2.19 -31.42 -23.96
CA LEU A 1166 2.27 -29.97 -23.91
C LEU A 1166 0.97 -29.44 -23.30
N GLY A 1167 1.05 -28.47 -22.40
CA GLY A 1167 -0.12 -27.91 -21.75
C GLY A 1167 0.12 -26.53 -21.15
N PHE A 1168 -0.98 -25.88 -20.78
CA PHE A 1168 -1.00 -24.58 -20.13
C PHE A 1168 -1.83 -24.66 -18.85
N GLY A 1169 -1.42 -23.90 -17.84
CA GLY A 1169 -2.16 -23.72 -16.59
C GLY A 1169 -2.52 -22.25 -16.37
N TYR A 1170 -3.71 -22.00 -15.83
CA TYR A 1170 -4.14 -20.68 -15.36
C TYR A 1170 -4.58 -20.77 -13.89
N ASP A 1171 -3.83 -20.15 -12.98
CA ASP A 1171 -4.20 -20.01 -11.56
C ASP A 1171 -5.16 -18.82 -11.40
N PHE A 1172 -6.41 -19.11 -11.07
CA PHE A 1172 -7.47 -18.11 -10.85
C PHE A 1172 -7.33 -17.33 -9.55
N LEU A 1173 -6.61 -17.86 -8.55
CA LEU A 1173 -6.39 -17.15 -7.30
C LEU A 1173 -5.17 -16.23 -7.40
N ALA A 1174 -4.06 -16.75 -7.94
CA ALA A 1174 -2.79 -16.01 -8.05
C ALA A 1174 -2.44 -15.21 -6.78
N GLU A 1175 -2.73 -15.78 -5.60
CA GLU A 1175 -2.70 -15.07 -4.32
C GLU A 1175 -1.24 -14.81 -3.91
N GLN A 1176 -0.83 -13.54 -3.91
CA GLN A 1176 0.50 -13.15 -3.44
C GLN A 1176 0.64 -13.49 -1.96
N THR A 1177 1.57 -14.38 -1.63
CA THR A 1177 1.79 -14.80 -0.24
C THR A 1177 2.28 -13.63 0.59
N SER A 1178 1.63 -13.34 1.71
CA SER A 1178 2.09 -12.34 2.69
C SER A 1178 2.41 -13.00 4.04
N VAL A 1179 3.38 -12.42 4.76
CA VAL A 1179 3.79 -12.89 6.09
C VAL A 1179 3.77 -11.73 7.07
N VAL A 1180 2.89 -11.82 8.07
CA VAL A 1180 2.87 -10.87 9.20
C VAL A 1180 3.85 -11.36 10.28
N ALA A 1181 4.76 -10.49 10.69
CA ALA A 1181 5.76 -10.76 11.72
C ALA A 1181 5.91 -9.59 12.70
N THR A 1182 6.54 -9.82 13.85
CA THR A 1182 6.95 -8.77 14.80
C THR A 1182 8.36 -9.08 15.27
N PHE A 1183 9.22 -8.07 15.44
CA PHE A 1183 10.53 -8.26 16.04
C PHE A 1183 10.39 -8.57 17.54
N ALA A 1184 11.09 -9.60 18.02
CA ALA A 1184 11.10 -9.98 19.44
C ALA A 1184 11.71 -8.88 20.34
N GLY A 1185 12.49 -7.96 19.78
CA GLY A 1185 12.99 -6.77 20.46
C GLY A 1185 12.00 -5.60 20.55
N GLY A 1186 10.76 -5.78 20.09
CA GLY A 1186 9.69 -4.77 20.14
C GLY A 1186 9.50 -4.01 18.82
N GLY A 1187 8.50 -3.11 18.83
CA GLY A 1187 7.96 -2.45 17.64
C GLY A 1187 6.62 -3.04 17.20
N PRO A 1188 5.86 -2.35 16.32
CA PRO A 1188 4.59 -2.87 15.82
C PRO A 1188 4.81 -4.08 14.88
N ALA A 1189 3.75 -4.85 14.67
CA ALA A 1189 3.74 -5.90 13.67
C ALA A 1189 3.89 -5.30 12.26
N PHE A 1190 4.53 -6.04 11.36
CA PHE A 1190 4.74 -5.65 9.97
C PHE A 1190 4.44 -6.79 9.02
N THR A 1191 3.91 -6.44 7.85
CA THR A 1191 3.67 -7.38 6.75
C THR A 1191 4.85 -7.37 5.80
N THR A 1192 5.28 -8.56 5.38
CA THR A 1192 6.24 -8.79 4.31
C THR A 1192 5.51 -9.44 3.14
N SER A 1193 5.42 -8.75 2.01
CA SER A 1193 4.85 -9.31 0.77
C SER A 1193 5.89 -10.19 0.08
N GLY A 1194 5.50 -11.42 -0.24
CA GLY A 1194 6.28 -12.38 -1.01
C GLY A 1194 6.21 -12.11 -2.52
N ILE A 1195 6.59 -13.10 -3.32
CA ILE A 1195 6.66 -12.93 -4.78
C ILE A 1195 5.27 -12.99 -5.41
N ASP A 1196 4.90 -11.93 -6.13
CA ASP A 1196 3.73 -11.86 -7.00
C ASP A 1196 3.71 -13.02 -8.03
N PRO A 1197 2.76 -13.96 -7.96
CA PRO A 1197 2.66 -15.07 -8.89
C PRO A 1197 1.96 -14.60 -10.19
N LYS A 1198 2.42 -15.08 -11.35
CA LYS A 1198 1.70 -14.81 -12.61
C LYS A 1198 0.78 -15.97 -12.95
N PRO A 1199 -0.51 -15.71 -13.28
CA PRO A 1199 -1.54 -16.74 -13.34
C PRO A 1199 -1.32 -17.73 -14.48
N LEU A 1200 -0.84 -17.27 -15.64
CA LEU A 1200 -0.59 -18.11 -16.82
C LEU A 1200 0.81 -18.72 -16.81
N PHE A 1201 0.89 -20.04 -16.96
CA PHE A 1201 2.14 -20.79 -17.10
C PHE A 1201 2.05 -21.92 -18.13
N ALA A 1202 3.19 -22.38 -18.62
CA ALA A 1202 3.30 -23.46 -19.60
C ALA A 1202 4.04 -24.67 -19.01
N ARG A 1203 3.64 -25.87 -19.43
CA ARG A 1203 4.24 -27.15 -19.02
C ARG A 1203 4.45 -28.08 -20.22
N ALA A 1204 5.55 -28.82 -20.20
CA ALA A 1204 5.86 -29.83 -21.20
C ALA A 1204 6.53 -31.04 -20.54
N GLY A 1205 6.39 -32.22 -21.11
CA GLY A 1205 7.01 -33.43 -20.58
C GLY A 1205 7.23 -34.49 -21.65
N ALA A 1206 8.19 -35.37 -21.39
CA ALA A 1206 8.57 -36.49 -22.25
C ALA A 1206 8.90 -37.72 -21.40
N GLY A 1207 8.55 -38.91 -21.86
CA GLY A 1207 8.84 -40.14 -21.14
C GLY A 1207 8.83 -41.39 -22.02
N VAL A 1208 9.54 -42.41 -21.57
CA VAL A 1208 9.69 -43.70 -22.23
C VAL A 1208 9.22 -44.79 -21.27
N THR A 1209 8.34 -45.66 -21.75
CA THR A 1209 7.86 -46.85 -21.02
C THR A 1209 8.38 -48.11 -21.68
N LEU A 1210 8.94 -49.00 -20.86
CA LEU A 1210 9.44 -50.32 -21.22
C LEU A 1210 8.61 -51.38 -20.51
N LEU A 1211 8.06 -52.32 -21.27
CA LEU A 1211 7.31 -53.47 -20.77
C LEU A 1211 8.19 -54.72 -20.86
N ARG A 1212 8.40 -55.39 -19.73
CA ARG A 1212 9.24 -56.60 -19.64
C ARG A 1212 8.37 -57.82 -19.36
N THR A 1213 8.77 -58.96 -19.94
CA THR A 1213 8.04 -60.24 -19.84
C THR A 1213 7.66 -60.58 -18.39
N GLY A 1214 6.36 -60.81 -18.17
CA GLY A 1214 5.79 -61.10 -16.84
C GLY A 1214 5.33 -59.84 -16.09
N SER A 1215 4.27 -59.18 -16.59
CA SER A 1215 3.44 -58.20 -15.87
C SER A 1215 4.16 -56.98 -15.23
N THR A 1216 5.35 -56.62 -15.75
CA THR A 1216 6.23 -55.60 -15.14
C THR A 1216 6.54 -54.47 -16.11
N GLU A 1217 6.40 -53.23 -15.65
CA GLU A 1217 6.49 -52.00 -16.44
C GLU A 1217 7.47 -51.02 -15.79
N LEU A 1218 8.33 -50.40 -16.59
CA LEU A 1218 9.29 -49.37 -16.17
C LEU A 1218 9.10 -48.10 -17.01
N THR A 1219 8.76 -46.97 -16.40
CA THR A 1219 8.66 -45.67 -17.09
C THR A 1219 9.71 -44.69 -16.58
N ALA A 1220 10.55 -44.15 -17.46
CA ALA A 1220 11.37 -42.97 -17.18
C ALA A 1220 10.68 -41.72 -17.74
N ARG A 1221 10.67 -40.61 -16.99
CA ARG A 1221 10.00 -39.37 -17.40
C ARG A 1221 10.74 -38.11 -16.95
N TYR A 1222 10.74 -37.10 -17.81
CA TYR A 1222 11.18 -35.73 -17.55
C TYR A 1222 10.00 -34.77 -17.78
N ASP A 1223 9.82 -33.82 -16.87
CA ASP A 1223 8.79 -32.78 -16.91
C ASP A 1223 9.42 -31.41 -16.67
N ALA A 1224 8.94 -30.37 -17.35
CA ALA A 1224 9.37 -28.98 -17.19
C ALA A 1224 8.17 -28.01 -17.18
N GLU A 1225 8.29 -26.96 -16.38
CA GLU A 1225 7.26 -25.93 -16.13
C GLU A 1225 7.92 -24.54 -16.12
N ALA A 1226 7.30 -23.55 -16.75
CA ALA A 1226 7.86 -22.20 -16.82
C ALA A 1226 6.79 -21.10 -16.92
N HIS A 1227 7.07 -19.97 -16.26
CA HIS A 1227 6.42 -18.68 -16.48
C HIS A 1227 7.44 -17.54 -16.30
N ARG A 1228 7.03 -16.28 -16.48
CA ARG A 1228 7.94 -15.13 -16.28
C ARG A 1228 8.50 -15.14 -14.85
N GLY A 1229 9.82 -15.26 -14.72
CA GLY A 1229 10.56 -15.28 -13.45
C GLY A 1229 10.70 -16.65 -12.75
N TYR A 1230 10.07 -17.72 -13.24
CA TYR A 1230 10.10 -19.04 -12.60
C TYR A 1230 10.33 -20.16 -13.61
N ARG A 1231 11.13 -21.16 -13.23
CA ARG A 1231 11.32 -22.40 -13.98
C ARG A 1231 11.46 -23.57 -13.00
N ALA A 1232 10.80 -24.68 -13.28
CA ALA A 1232 11.02 -25.95 -12.58
C ALA A 1232 11.09 -27.12 -13.53
N GLN A 1233 11.82 -28.14 -13.10
CA GLN A 1233 12.09 -29.36 -13.85
C GLN A 1233 12.03 -30.55 -12.89
N SER A 1234 11.72 -31.73 -13.41
CA SER A 1234 11.77 -32.97 -12.62
C SER A 1234 12.07 -34.19 -13.47
N VAL A 1235 12.73 -35.15 -12.85
CA VAL A 1235 13.02 -36.49 -13.37
C VAL A 1235 12.40 -37.52 -12.45
N SER A 1236 11.84 -38.58 -13.02
CA SER A 1236 11.26 -39.65 -12.23
C SER A 1236 11.30 -41.01 -12.93
N LEU A 1237 11.36 -42.08 -12.13
CA LEU A 1237 11.42 -43.46 -12.60
C LEU A 1237 10.33 -44.27 -11.90
N LYS A 1238 9.35 -44.76 -12.64
CA LYS A 1238 8.20 -45.54 -12.15
C LYS A 1238 8.42 -47.02 -12.42
N LEU A 1239 8.43 -47.85 -11.37
CA LEU A 1239 8.31 -49.31 -11.48
C LEU A 1239 6.87 -49.70 -11.14
N ARG A 1240 6.22 -50.51 -11.99
CA ARG A 1240 4.86 -51.03 -11.78
C ARG A 1240 4.82 -52.55 -12.00
N LYS A 1241 4.03 -53.23 -11.16
CA LYS A 1241 3.79 -54.68 -11.21
C LYS A 1241 2.29 -54.95 -11.15
N GLN A 1242 1.76 -55.66 -12.14
CA GLN A 1242 0.40 -56.21 -12.15
C GLN A 1242 0.39 -57.63 -11.54
N PHE A 1243 -0.70 -57.94 -10.84
CA PHE A 1243 -0.96 -59.19 -10.12
C PHE A 1243 -2.36 -59.72 -10.44
#